data_AF-A0A928F6S3-F1
#
_entry.id   AF-A0A928F6S3-F1
#
_cell.length_a   1.000
_cell.length_b   1.000
_cell.length_c   1.000
_cell.angle_alpha   90.00
_cell.angle_beta   90.00
_cell.angle_gamma   90.00
#
_symmetry.space_group_name_H-M   'P 1'
#
loop_
_entity.id
_entity.type
_entity.pdbx_description
1 polymer ?
#
loop_
_entity_poly.entity_id
_entity_poly.type
_entity_poly.pdbx_seq_one_letter_code
_entity_poly.pdbx_strand_id
1 'polypeptide(L)'
;MQQLPKGYYAVQSDFENAPKDSFTYKGVTYAAEAGVNLFATCAEANAAAAEVPTEVLAGLPYERFTAPVILISAGKHRIGGSRDNMLKLSASRILLGEQAGVPSSLFDAEDQTALPALNPARAGAGESELCGARWFSKVDVNGDADADLVLFDGFTISGFSCFADLRAKGERPCTLDFRNLINKGPCGYPMYASARLAADTDLHRTVILENVRLENFYDYGRGGMFVQLNAESITLSHVVINNTTQVFGFTDITRSISTYAKNAPVTRIAINECYFKEIGGEHGISTSLVGTEEGAVEMHVSDTVFVDAARAGDAFLCPHLANENCTLTVENCRMVDTRGNRAAISVWGEGEGVTVTNCTFEGFEVEVEHAVMPPVDAPDMIENYADDWQTDTPDAHTVIGVANADFEALERYYEGCRPYYGDQHVHSDCGGTSDGKFPLGDWPRAMDEKQLDFAAIVDHRQMRGFFLPEWDETRFIIGTEPGTTITDLEGALDRSMHYNMLFPHKYGLAMVLANFPEFEFRGDELTGSYQYPKFTKERFMELTCYIQSIGGMMVHPHPKTMMASENPLDYYMGEHMYLEVMVTNYRHHSSIRSYDLWCDILALGKHVWASGGSDTHGGVSNGCVSTFYSREKSGRAFFDVMRSADYAVGAFGIQMMIDGHPMGSELAYRDGMRLTLRVGDLHAPAVRENTAYELRVYTDQGLAYASTFNGREPQYLSLEVKKRAFYRAEVVDLTHGGFRMAVGNPIWLDAKKDETEAQN
;
A
#
# COMPACT_ATOMS: atom_id res chain seq x y z
N MET A 1 17.96 -0.60 -48.83
CA MET A 1 18.34 -1.10 -47.50
C MET A 1 19.70 -0.50 -47.16
N GLN A 2 19.83 0.21 -46.04
CA GLN A 2 21.11 0.78 -45.57
C GLN A 2 21.81 -0.25 -44.67
N GLN A 3 23.13 -0.27 -44.54
CA GLN A 3 23.75 -1.15 -43.53
C GLN A 3 23.53 -0.59 -42.13
N LEU A 4 23.17 -1.45 -41.17
CA LEU A 4 23.11 -1.03 -39.77
C LEU A 4 24.53 -0.69 -39.30
N PRO A 5 24.80 0.53 -38.80
CA PRO A 5 26.15 0.91 -38.41
C PRO A 5 26.67 0.07 -37.25
N LYS A 6 27.99 0.02 -37.15
CA LYS A 6 28.70 -0.63 -36.05
C LYS A 6 28.33 0.03 -34.71
N GLY A 7 28.14 -0.78 -33.67
CA GLY A 7 27.73 -0.31 -32.33
C GLY A 7 26.21 -0.26 -32.08
N TYR A 8 25.38 -0.55 -33.09
CA TYR A 8 23.96 -0.79 -32.93
C TYR A 8 23.63 -2.28 -32.92
N TYR A 9 22.82 -2.69 -31.94
CA TYR A 9 22.41 -4.07 -31.73
C TYR A 9 20.88 -4.11 -31.71
N ALA A 10 20.26 -4.73 -32.72
CA ALA A 10 18.83 -4.73 -32.91
C ALA A 10 18.16 -5.98 -32.32
N VAL A 11 17.00 -5.79 -31.70
CA VAL A 11 16.11 -6.84 -31.20
C VAL A 11 14.81 -6.80 -32.00
N GLN A 12 14.52 -7.90 -32.68
CA GLN A 12 13.36 -8.03 -33.56
C GLN A 12 12.23 -8.80 -32.85
N SER A 13 11.00 -8.31 -32.98
CA SER A 13 9.81 -9.01 -32.50
C SER A 13 9.45 -10.18 -33.42
N ASP A 14 8.87 -11.25 -32.86
CA ASP A 14 8.43 -12.46 -33.58
C ASP A 14 7.23 -12.24 -34.54
N PHE A 15 6.98 -11.01 -35.02
CA PHE A 15 5.88 -10.77 -35.96
C PHE A 15 6.13 -11.55 -37.26
N GLU A 16 5.15 -12.37 -37.64
CA GLU A 16 5.12 -13.06 -38.92
C GLU A 16 5.33 -12.01 -40.03
N ASN A 17 6.36 -12.20 -40.88
CA ASN A 17 6.70 -11.43 -42.10
C ASN A 17 7.95 -10.52 -42.08
N ALA A 18 8.75 -10.46 -41.01
CA ALA A 18 10.00 -9.69 -41.07
C ALA A 18 11.17 -10.50 -41.72
N PRO A 19 11.95 -9.93 -42.67
CA PRO A 19 13.10 -10.62 -43.26
C PRO A 19 14.18 -10.91 -42.20
N LYS A 20 14.76 -12.12 -42.23
CA LYS A 20 15.69 -12.66 -41.21
C LYS A 20 17.01 -11.89 -41.03
N ASP A 21 17.30 -10.95 -41.92
CA ASP A 21 18.55 -10.19 -42.04
C ASP A 21 18.29 -8.69 -42.14
N SER A 22 17.14 -8.21 -41.63
CA SER A 22 16.80 -6.80 -41.68
C SER A 22 16.09 -6.30 -40.43
N PHE A 23 16.32 -5.04 -40.11
CA PHE A 23 15.69 -4.33 -39.00
C PHE A 23 15.10 -3.02 -39.50
N THR A 24 13.87 -2.70 -39.07
CA THR A 24 13.26 -1.41 -39.39
C THR A 24 13.29 -0.53 -38.15
N TYR A 25 13.70 0.72 -38.33
CA TYR A 25 13.68 1.75 -37.29
C TYR A 25 13.15 3.03 -37.90
N LYS A 26 12.11 3.64 -37.30
CA LYS A 26 11.45 4.85 -37.82
C LYS A 26 11.15 4.78 -39.33
N GLY A 27 10.70 3.62 -39.81
CA GLY A 27 10.35 3.42 -41.24
C GLY A 27 11.54 3.25 -42.20
N VAL A 28 12.78 3.24 -41.71
CA VAL A 28 13.98 2.93 -42.51
C VAL A 28 14.42 1.49 -42.24
N THR A 29 14.50 0.69 -43.30
CA THR A 29 14.98 -0.70 -43.21
C THR A 29 16.51 -0.78 -43.41
N TYR A 30 17.17 -1.30 -42.38
CA TYR A 30 18.59 -1.59 -42.33
C TYR A 30 18.85 -3.08 -42.59
N ALA A 31 19.95 -3.37 -43.29
CA ALA A 31 20.51 -4.69 -43.46
C ALA A 31 21.30 -5.02 -42.20
N ALA A 32 20.99 -6.16 -41.61
CA ALA A 32 21.54 -6.63 -40.35
C ALA A 32 22.08 -8.07 -40.53
N GLU A 33 23.18 -8.38 -39.87
CA GLU A 33 23.79 -9.69 -39.86
C GLU A 33 23.38 -10.44 -38.58
N ALA A 34 22.67 -11.57 -38.77
CA ALA A 34 22.17 -12.41 -37.69
C ALA A 34 23.31 -12.87 -36.77
N GLY A 35 23.16 -12.65 -35.46
CA GLY A 35 24.16 -13.00 -34.46
C GLY A 35 25.32 -12.00 -34.32
N VAL A 36 25.41 -10.98 -35.18
CA VAL A 36 26.38 -9.88 -35.06
C VAL A 36 25.69 -8.62 -34.55
N ASN A 37 24.62 -8.19 -35.23
CA ASN A 37 23.87 -6.98 -34.88
C ASN A 37 22.36 -7.21 -34.83
N LEU A 38 21.86 -8.42 -35.11
CA LEU A 38 20.45 -8.79 -34.97
C LEU A 38 20.31 -9.98 -34.01
N PHE A 39 19.46 -9.81 -32.99
CA PHE A 39 19.28 -10.77 -31.90
C PHE A 39 17.80 -11.08 -31.66
N ALA A 40 17.53 -12.30 -31.17
CA ALA A 40 16.18 -12.74 -30.84
C ALA A 40 15.71 -12.19 -29.49
N THR A 41 16.63 -11.91 -28.57
CA THR A 41 16.29 -11.36 -27.25
C THR A 41 17.19 -10.19 -26.85
N CYS A 42 16.66 -9.32 -25.98
CA CYS A 42 17.46 -8.25 -25.37
C CYS A 42 18.63 -8.77 -24.53
N ALA A 43 18.51 -9.96 -23.93
CA ALA A 43 19.59 -10.57 -23.15
C ALA A 43 20.79 -10.93 -24.05
N GLU A 44 20.51 -11.50 -25.22
CA GLU A 44 21.54 -11.80 -26.23
C GLU A 44 22.17 -10.52 -26.77
N ALA A 45 21.35 -9.51 -27.13
CA ALA A 45 21.85 -8.23 -27.60
C ALA A 45 22.74 -7.53 -26.54
N ASN A 46 22.32 -7.56 -25.27
CA ASN A 46 23.09 -6.98 -24.16
C ASN A 46 24.45 -7.66 -23.94
N ALA A 47 24.50 -9.00 -24.10
CA ALA A 47 25.74 -9.76 -24.00
C ALA A 47 26.70 -9.49 -25.17
N ALA A 48 26.17 -9.22 -26.36
CA ALA A 48 26.97 -8.90 -27.55
C ALA A 48 27.38 -7.42 -27.64
N ALA A 49 26.64 -6.53 -26.98
CA ALA A 49 26.83 -5.09 -27.04
C ALA A 49 28.16 -4.65 -26.42
N ALA A 50 29.16 -4.36 -27.26
CA ALA A 50 30.52 -4.01 -26.81
C ALA A 50 31.01 -2.66 -27.35
N GLU A 51 30.44 -2.20 -28.47
CA GLU A 51 30.98 -1.08 -29.22
C GLU A 51 30.02 0.11 -29.21
N VAL A 52 30.57 1.31 -29.07
CA VAL A 52 29.82 2.56 -29.14
C VAL A 52 29.62 2.94 -30.62
N PRO A 53 28.41 3.35 -31.04
CA PRO A 53 28.19 3.82 -32.39
C PRO A 53 29.12 4.97 -32.79
N THR A 54 29.72 4.85 -33.98
CA THR A 54 30.55 5.93 -34.55
C THR A 54 29.74 6.98 -35.30
N GLU A 55 28.48 6.68 -35.60
CA GLU A 55 27.54 7.58 -36.26
C GLU A 55 26.15 7.46 -35.66
N VAL A 56 25.38 8.54 -35.70
CA VAL A 56 24.01 8.59 -35.20
C VAL A 56 23.03 8.33 -36.33
N LEU A 57 22.08 7.40 -36.13
CA LEU A 57 21.01 7.18 -37.10
C LEU A 57 20.14 8.44 -37.25
N ALA A 58 19.80 8.79 -38.48
CA ALA A 58 18.98 9.95 -38.78
C ALA A 58 17.64 9.90 -38.01
N GLY A 59 17.27 11.01 -37.37
CA GLY A 59 16.03 11.14 -36.60
C GLY A 59 16.12 10.72 -35.14
N LEU A 60 17.29 10.32 -34.63
CA LEU A 60 17.53 10.20 -33.19
C LEU A 60 17.79 11.60 -32.59
N PRO A 61 17.34 11.87 -31.34
CA PRO A 61 17.49 13.18 -30.71
C PRO A 61 18.91 13.46 -30.17
N TYR A 62 19.88 12.58 -30.44
CA TYR A 62 21.22 12.63 -29.87
C TYR A 62 22.26 13.07 -30.90
N GLU A 63 23.22 13.90 -30.51
CA GLU A 63 24.31 14.30 -31.39
C GLU A 63 25.43 13.25 -31.47
N ARG A 64 25.57 12.42 -30.43
CA ARG A 64 26.52 11.30 -30.33
C ARG A 64 26.11 10.35 -29.20
N PHE A 65 26.58 9.10 -29.26
CA PHE A 65 26.41 8.11 -28.20
C PHE A 65 27.72 7.88 -27.43
N THR A 66 27.61 7.54 -26.15
CA THR A 66 28.75 7.25 -25.25
C THR A 66 28.77 5.80 -24.78
N ALA A 67 27.76 5.01 -25.12
CA ALA A 67 27.64 3.60 -24.78
C ALA A 67 27.01 2.82 -25.96
N PRO A 68 27.17 1.49 -25.98
CA PRO A 68 26.51 0.63 -26.98
C PRO A 68 24.98 0.84 -26.99
N VAL A 69 24.40 0.84 -28.19
CA VAL A 69 22.97 1.10 -28.41
C VAL A 69 22.24 -0.18 -28.78
N ILE A 70 21.20 -0.51 -28.01
CA ILE A 70 20.28 -1.60 -28.30
C ILE A 70 19.00 -0.99 -28.86
N LEU A 71 18.68 -1.31 -30.11
CA LEU A 71 17.46 -0.89 -30.80
C LEU A 71 16.39 -1.97 -30.66
N ILE A 72 15.20 -1.60 -30.22
CA ILE A 72 14.09 -2.55 -30.00
C ILE A 72 12.96 -2.19 -30.95
N SER A 73 12.61 -3.12 -31.83
CA SER A 73 11.52 -2.95 -32.81
C SER A 73 10.17 -2.66 -32.14
N ALA A 74 9.23 -2.11 -32.89
CA ALA A 74 7.84 -1.96 -32.48
C ALA A 74 7.20 -3.34 -32.27
N GLY A 75 6.21 -3.40 -31.40
CA GLY A 75 5.54 -4.64 -31.01
C GLY A 75 5.68 -4.98 -29.53
N LYS A 76 5.16 -6.15 -29.14
CA LYS A 76 5.17 -6.64 -27.76
C LYS A 76 6.41 -7.50 -27.52
N HIS A 77 7.30 -7.00 -26.68
CA HIS A 77 8.54 -7.66 -26.29
C HIS A 77 8.44 -8.17 -24.85
N ARG A 78 8.77 -9.44 -24.69
CA ARG A 78 9.03 -10.03 -23.39
C ARG A 78 10.55 -10.03 -23.18
N ILE A 79 11.02 -9.07 -22.40
CA ILE A 79 12.47 -8.87 -22.15
C ILE A 79 12.99 -9.83 -21.04
N GLY A 80 12.10 -10.67 -20.48
CA GLY A 80 12.43 -11.72 -19.50
C GLY A 80 11.20 -12.56 -19.07
N GLY A 81 11.40 -13.69 -18.40
CA GLY A 81 10.32 -14.64 -18.07
C GLY A 81 10.45 -15.44 -16.76
N SER A 82 9.46 -15.27 -15.87
CA SER A 82 9.41 -15.77 -14.48
C SER A 82 10.52 -15.20 -13.59
N ARG A 83 10.42 -15.39 -12.26
CA ARG A 83 11.30 -14.76 -11.24
C ARG A 83 12.81 -14.92 -11.52
N ASP A 84 13.21 -15.89 -12.35
CA ASP A 84 14.60 -16.22 -12.63
C ASP A 84 15.20 -15.61 -13.91
N ASN A 85 14.42 -14.93 -14.77
CA ASN A 85 14.92 -14.32 -16.02
C ASN A 85 14.65 -12.81 -16.08
N MET A 86 15.47 -12.02 -15.39
CA MET A 86 15.50 -10.55 -15.47
C MET A 86 16.59 -10.10 -16.45
N LEU A 87 16.43 -8.95 -17.12
CA LEU A 87 17.52 -8.38 -17.91
C LEU A 87 18.53 -7.73 -16.97
N LYS A 88 19.73 -8.33 -16.86
CA LYS A 88 20.82 -7.85 -16.01
C LYS A 88 21.80 -7.00 -16.82
N LEU A 89 21.90 -5.73 -16.47
CA LEU A 89 22.87 -4.80 -17.05
C LEU A 89 24.13 -4.78 -16.17
N SER A 90 25.29 -5.08 -16.77
CA SER A 90 26.60 -5.09 -16.09
C SER A 90 27.55 -3.99 -16.54
N ALA A 91 27.16 -3.19 -17.54
CA ALA A 91 27.95 -2.12 -18.13
C ALA A 91 27.01 -1.02 -18.69
N SER A 92 27.58 0.11 -19.12
CA SER A 92 26.80 1.22 -19.70
C SER A 92 26.01 0.77 -20.94
N ARG A 93 24.73 1.16 -21.03
CA ARG A 93 23.81 0.77 -22.10
C ARG A 93 22.81 1.85 -22.44
N ILE A 94 22.45 1.92 -23.72
CA ILE A 94 21.38 2.78 -24.25
C ILE A 94 20.36 1.88 -24.93
N LEU A 95 19.12 1.89 -24.46
CA LEU A 95 18.01 1.12 -25.02
C LEU A 95 17.02 2.09 -25.67
N LEU A 96 16.78 1.91 -26.97
CA LEU A 96 15.90 2.77 -27.77
C LEU A 96 14.77 1.94 -28.40
N GLY A 97 13.52 2.29 -28.14
CA GLY A 97 12.37 1.75 -28.85
C GLY A 97 12.24 2.34 -30.27
N GLU A 98 11.67 1.57 -31.20
CA GLU A 98 11.48 1.93 -32.62
C GLU A 98 10.71 3.24 -32.83
N GLN A 99 9.88 3.62 -31.85
CA GLN A 99 9.02 4.80 -31.94
C GLN A 99 9.45 5.95 -31.01
N ALA A 100 10.64 5.89 -30.40
CA ALA A 100 11.19 6.98 -29.60
C ALA A 100 11.16 8.31 -30.38
N GLY A 101 10.22 9.21 -30.06
CA GLY A 101 10.02 10.50 -30.74
C GLY A 101 9.51 10.41 -32.19
N VAL A 102 8.34 9.78 -32.43
CA VAL A 102 7.63 9.76 -33.73
C VAL A 102 6.27 10.49 -33.64
N PRO A 103 5.92 11.43 -34.55
CA PRO A 103 4.64 12.19 -34.52
C PRO A 103 3.37 11.38 -34.85
N SER A 104 2.23 11.76 -34.27
CA SER A 104 0.90 11.13 -34.35
C SER A 104 0.25 11.18 -35.72
N SER A 105 0.67 12.10 -36.58
CA SER A 105 0.15 12.27 -37.95
C SER A 105 0.43 11.08 -38.88
N LEU A 106 1.18 10.09 -38.41
CA LEU A 106 1.54 8.86 -39.13
C LEU A 106 0.72 7.63 -38.71
N PHE A 107 -0.24 7.74 -37.79
CA PHE A 107 -1.11 6.63 -37.37
C PHE A 107 -2.53 6.76 -37.93
N ASP A 108 -3.10 5.65 -38.38
CA ASP A 108 -4.46 5.58 -38.93
C ASP A 108 -5.53 5.93 -37.88
N ALA A 109 -6.62 6.55 -38.34
CA ALA A 109 -7.63 7.23 -37.54
C ALA A 109 -8.48 6.37 -36.58
N GLU A 110 -8.27 5.05 -36.51
CA GLU A 110 -9.10 4.14 -35.70
C GLU A 110 -8.62 3.95 -34.25
N ASP A 111 -7.40 4.38 -33.89
CA ASP A 111 -6.81 4.17 -32.55
C ASP A 111 -6.52 5.50 -31.78
N GLN A 112 -6.99 6.64 -32.31
CA GLN A 112 -6.73 7.98 -31.74
C GLN A 112 -7.38 8.20 -30.36
N THR A 113 -8.32 7.36 -29.93
CA THR A 113 -8.90 7.39 -28.58
C THR A 113 -7.94 6.85 -27.50
N ALA A 114 -6.80 6.27 -27.89
CA ALA A 114 -5.79 5.70 -26.98
C ALA A 114 -4.53 6.56 -26.81
N LEU A 115 -4.45 7.72 -27.50
CA LEU A 115 -3.38 8.69 -27.29
C LEU A 115 -3.59 9.40 -25.94
N PRO A 116 -2.57 9.47 -25.08
CA PRO A 116 -2.72 10.14 -23.81
C PRO A 116 -3.01 11.63 -23.99
N ALA A 117 -3.85 12.21 -23.12
CA ALA A 117 -4.11 13.65 -23.14
C ALA A 117 -2.80 14.47 -23.00
N LEU A 118 -2.73 15.64 -23.62
CA LEU A 118 -1.56 16.53 -23.47
C LEU A 118 -1.37 16.94 -21.99
N ASN A 119 -0.13 17.13 -21.55
CA ASN A 119 0.26 17.70 -20.26
C ASN A 119 -0.37 19.09 -20.08
N PRO A 120 -1.34 19.25 -19.18
CA PRO A 120 -2.02 20.54 -18.97
C PRO A 120 -1.09 21.65 -18.48
N ALA A 121 0.05 21.34 -17.85
CA ALA A 121 1.05 22.32 -17.45
C ALA A 121 1.74 22.99 -18.66
N ARG A 122 1.63 22.41 -19.86
CA ARG A 122 2.30 22.86 -21.09
C ARG A 122 1.34 23.25 -22.21
N ALA A 123 0.09 23.60 -21.86
CA ALA A 123 -0.95 23.93 -22.83
C ALA A 123 -0.47 24.95 -23.89
N GLY A 124 -0.23 24.48 -25.13
CA GLY A 124 0.22 25.29 -26.26
C GLY A 124 1.69 25.12 -26.67
N ALA A 125 2.52 24.45 -25.88
CA ALA A 125 3.85 24.00 -26.28
C ALA A 125 3.72 22.56 -26.80
N GLY A 126 3.77 22.38 -28.12
CA GLY A 126 3.58 21.05 -28.75
C GLY A 126 4.43 19.98 -28.06
N GLU A 127 3.76 18.97 -27.49
CA GLU A 127 4.43 17.86 -26.82
C GLU A 127 4.99 16.87 -27.84
N SER A 128 6.16 16.32 -27.52
CA SER A 128 6.68 15.13 -28.17
C SER A 128 5.86 13.92 -27.72
N GLU A 129 5.06 13.39 -28.65
CA GLU A 129 4.11 12.32 -28.40
C GLU A 129 4.80 10.98 -28.14
N LEU A 130 4.28 10.28 -27.13
CA LEU A 130 4.82 9.04 -26.61
C LEU A 130 4.19 7.85 -27.35
N CYS A 131 4.91 7.25 -28.28
CA CYS A 131 4.60 5.94 -28.86
C CYS A 131 5.89 5.12 -28.83
N GLY A 132 5.83 3.83 -28.47
CA GLY A 132 7.02 3.09 -28.09
C GLY A 132 6.87 1.58 -28.22
N ALA A 133 8.00 0.86 -28.20
CA ALA A 133 8.00 -0.59 -28.11
C ALA A 133 7.29 -1.01 -26.80
N ARG A 134 6.40 -2.01 -26.87
CA ARG A 134 5.67 -2.48 -25.69
C ARG A 134 6.53 -3.47 -24.93
N TRP A 135 6.83 -3.16 -23.66
CA TRP A 135 7.70 -3.95 -22.81
C TRP A 135 6.97 -4.49 -21.57
N PHE A 136 7.20 -5.78 -21.30
CA PHE A 136 6.81 -6.48 -20.09
C PHE A 136 8.00 -7.28 -19.51
N SER A 137 8.70 -6.78 -18.47
CA SER A 137 9.67 -7.52 -17.62
C SER A 137 10.35 -6.62 -16.56
N LYS A 138 11.25 -7.20 -15.76
CA LYS A 138 12.16 -6.51 -14.85
C LYS A 138 13.54 -6.27 -15.46
N VAL A 139 14.12 -5.09 -15.21
CA VAL A 139 15.54 -4.77 -15.48
C VAL A 139 16.25 -4.50 -14.18
N ASP A 140 17.42 -5.13 -14.04
CA ASP A 140 18.32 -4.88 -12.92
C ASP A 140 19.67 -4.37 -13.44
N VAL A 141 20.19 -3.30 -12.84
CA VAL A 141 21.62 -3.01 -12.88
C VAL A 141 22.27 -3.85 -11.79
N ASN A 142 23.16 -4.75 -12.18
CA ASN A 142 23.79 -5.71 -11.27
C ASN A 142 24.58 -5.00 -10.17
N GLY A 143 24.66 -5.60 -8.98
CA GLY A 143 25.35 -5.00 -7.81
C GLY A 143 26.84 -4.71 -8.04
N ASP A 144 27.48 -5.46 -8.94
CA ASP A 144 28.89 -5.31 -9.32
C ASP A 144 29.07 -4.68 -10.72
N ALA A 145 28.03 -4.01 -11.27
CA ALA A 145 28.09 -3.43 -12.62
C ALA A 145 29.00 -2.19 -12.68
N ASP A 146 29.84 -2.13 -13.72
CA ASP A 146 30.66 -0.96 -14.07
C ASP A 146 29.94 -0.13 -15.17
N ALA A 147 28.86 0.54 -14.76
CA ALA A 147 27.97 1.28 -15.66
C ALA A 147 27.88 2.75 -15.27
N ASP A 148 28.43 3.64 -16.10
CA ASP A 148 28.37 5.09 -15.90
C ASP A 148 27.07 5.70 -16.49
N LEU A 149 26.44 5.03 -17.46
CA LEU A 149 25.19 5.47 -18.09
C LEU A 149 24.25 4.31 -18.39
N VAL A 150 23.00 4.42 -17.93
CA VAL A 150 21.90 3.57 -18.36
C VAL A 150 20.78 4.45 -18.87
N LEU A 151 20.46 4.35 -20.17
CA LEU A 151 19.42 5.17 -20.81
C LEU A 151 18.31 4.30 -21.39
N PHE A 152 17.06 4.69 -21.12
CA PHE A 152 15.85 4.12 -21.69
C PHE A 152 15.04 5.20 -22.39
N ASP A 153 14.76 5.04 -23.69
CA ASP A 153 13.96 5.99 -24.47
C ASP A 153 12.93 5.30 -25.37
N GLY A 154 11.67 5.71 -25.26
CA GLY A 154 10.60 5.37 -26.21
C GLY A 154 9.93 4.03 -25.95
N PHE A 155 9.49 3.80 -24.70
CA PHE A 155 8.84 2.56 -24.30
C PHE A 155 7.42 2.78 -23.76
N THR A 156 6.52 1.85 -24.08
CA THR A 156 5.27 1.67 -23.34
C THR A 156 5.39 0.45 -22.45
N ILE A 157 5.34 0.66 -21.14
CA ILE A 157 5.50 -0.34 -20.10
C ILE A 157 4.12 -0.73 -19.59
N SER A 158 3.85 -2.03 -19.47
CA SER A 158 2.59 -2.49 -18.87
C SER A 158 2.75 -3.74 -18.01
N GLY A 159 1.85 -3.92 -17.05
CA GLY A 159 1.88 -5.01 -16.05
C GLY A 159 2.95 -4.83 -14.96
N PHE A 160 3.37 -5.94 -14.33
CA PHE A 160 4.33 -5.98 -13.21
C PHE A 160 5.80 -5.71 -13.63
N SER A 161 6.07 -4.63 -14.35
CA SER A 161 7.42 -4.26 -14.81
C SER A 161 8.09 -3.29 -13.83
N CYS A 162 9.40 -3.46 -13.59
CA CYS A 162 10.19 -2.57 -12.74
C CYS A 162 11.64 -2.45 -13.23
N PHE A 163 12.26 -1.32 -12.95
CA PHE A 163 13.69 -1.06 -13.06
C PHE A 163 14.29 -1.00 -11.65
N ALA A 164 15.39 -1.71 -11.39
CA ALA A 164 16.11 -1.66 -10.13
C ALA A 164 17.62 -1.46 -10.35
N ASP A 165 18.21 -0.43 -9.75
CA ASP A 165 19.66 -0.30 -9.61
C ASP A 165 20.12 -0.87 -8.26
N LEU A 166 20.72 -2.06 -8.28
CA LEU A 166 21.10 -2.79 -7.07
C LEU A 166 22.47 -2.38 -6.50
N ARG A 167 23.18 -1.43 -7.13
CA ARG A 167 24.52 -1.02 -6.70
C ARG A 167 24.45 -0.21 -5.40
N ALA A 168 25.11 -0.71 -4.36
CA ALA A 168 25.33 0.02 -3.11
C ALA A 168 26.73 0.65 -3.03
N LYS A 169 27.67 0.20 -3.89
CA LYS A 169 29.05 0.68 -3.98
C LYS A 169 29.46 0.89 -5.44
N GLY A 170 30.49 1.70 -5.66
CA GLY A 170 31.10 1.95 -6.95
C GLY A 170 32.18 3.04 -6.87
N GLU A 171 33.02 3.11 -7.90
CA GLU A 171 34.17 4.03 -7.99
C GLU A 171 33.90 5.25 -8.91
N ARG A 172 32.71 5.32 -9.55
CA ARG A 172 32.40 6.32 -10.56
C ARG A 172 30.97 6.87 -10.45
N PRO A 173 30.74 8.11 -10.90
CA PRO A 173 29.39 8.63 -11.08
C PRO A 173 28.59 7.81 -12.10
N CYS A 174 27.30 7.63 -11.82
CA CYS A 174 26.36 6.98 -12.73
C CYS A 174 25.12 7.83 -12.98
N THR A 175 24.70 7.88 -14.23
CA THR A 175 23.42 8.47 -14.66
C THR A 175 22.43 7.38 -15.08
N LEU A 176 21.26 7.40 -14.47
CA LEU A 176 20.08 6.62 -14.86
C LEU A 176 19.09 7.57 -15.55
N ASP A 177 18.85 7.37 -16.85
CA ASP A 177 18.12 8.32 -17.69
C ASP A 177 16.91 7.65 -18.36
N PHE A 178 15.72 8.10 -17.99
CA PHE A 178 14.44 7.54 -18.42
C PHE A 178 13.65 8.59 -19.17
N ARG A 179 13.48 8.38 -20.48
CA ARG A 179 12.87 9.35 -21.38
C ARG A 179 11.72 8.75 -22.17
N ASN A 180 10.71 9.57 -22.42
CA ASN A 180 9.61 9.24 -23.32
C ASN A 180 8.95 7.89 -22.98
N LEU A 181 8.49 7.73 -21.74
CA LEU A 181 7.94 6.49 -21.22
C LEU A 181 6.44 6.61 -20.90
N ILE A 182 5.65 5.61 -21.27
CA ILE A 182 4.25 5.49 -20.82
C ILE A 182 4.10 4.23 -19.97
N ASN A 183 3.53 4.37 -18.78
CA ASN A 183 3.24 3.26 -17.88
C ASN A 183 1.73 3.04 -17.77
N LYS A 184 1.27 1.82 -18.05
CA LYS A 184 -0.15 1.43 -18.03
C LYS A 184 -0.42 0.19 -17.20
N GLY A 185 -1.55 0.19 -16.49
CA GLY A 185 -2.07 -0.98 -15.78
C GLY A 185 -1.53 -1.13 -14.36
N PRO A 186 -1.98 -2.16 -13.62
CA PRO A 186 -1.62 -2.32 -12.23
C PRO A 186 -0.17 -2.75 -12.06
N CYS A 187 0.48 -2.27 -10.99
CA CYS A 187 1.81 -2.69 -10.61
C CYS A 187 1.81 -3.23 -9.18
N GLY A 188 2.62 -4.25 -8.96
CA GLY A 188 2.80 -4.88 -7.64
C GLY A 188 4.20 -4.68 -7.06
N TYR A 189 5.03 -3.79 -7.64
CA TYR A 189 6.40 -3.49 -7.22
C TYR A 189 6.75 -2.02 -7.52
N PRO A 190 7.77 -1.43 -6.87
CA PRO A 190 8.28 -0.12 -7.25
C PRO A 190 8.73 -0.08 -8.72
N MET A 191 8.30 0.92 -9.49
CA MET A 191 8.58 0.97 -10.93
C MET A 191 10.02 1.37 -11.25
N TYR A 192 10.59 2.32 -10.51
CA TYR A 192 12.03 2.63 -10.55
C TYR A 192 12.59 2.58 -9.13
N ALA A 193 13.58 1.73 -8.87
CA ALA A 193 14.20 1.58 -7.57
C ALA A 193 15.73 1.71 -7.66
N SER A 194 16.37 2.23 -6.62
CA SER A 194 17.81 2.16 -6.45
C SER A 194 18.22 1.92 -5.00
N ALA A 195 19.24 1.09 -4.83
CA ALA A 195 19.74 0.68 -3.53
C ALA A 195 20.38 1.86 -2.76
N ARG A 196 20.28 1.80 -1.43
CA ARG A 196 20.95 2.74 -0.52
C ARG A 196 22.46 2.67 -0.72
N LEU A 197 23.09 3.84 -0.89
CA LEU A 197 24.53 3.95 -1.03
C LEU A 197 25.24 3.67 0.30
N ALA A 198 26.32 2.92 0.25
CA ALA A 198 27.19 2.70 1.40
C ALA A 198 27.87 4.02 1.79
N ALA A 199 28.16 4.21 3.07
CA ALA A 199 28.78 5.46 3.55
C ALA A 199 30.20 5.68 3.00
N ASP A 200 30.89 4.61 2.61
CA ASP A 200 32.28 4.59 2.16
C ASP A 200 32.43 4.54 0.63
N THR A 201 31.39 4.86 -0.15
CA THR A 201 31.41 4.74 -1.61
C THR A 201 31.67 6.05 -2.35
N ASP A 202 32.40 5.96 -3.47
CA ASP A 202 32.58 7.05 -4.45
C ASP A 202 31.49 7.04 -5.57
N LEU A 203 30.41 6.28 -5.39
CA LEU A 203 29.32 6.16 -6.36
C LEU A 203 28.37 7.34 -6.20
N HIS A 204 28.42 8.28 -7.15
CA HIS A 204 27.48 9.39 -7.24
C HIS A 204 26.35 9.06 -8.22
N ARG A 205 25.10 8.99 -7.76
CA ARG A 205 23.96 8.61 -8.61
C ARG A 205 23.13 9.82 -9.01
N THR A 206 22.89 9.98 -10.31
CA THR A 206 21.93 10.93 -10.89
C THR A 206 20.79 10.17 -11.55
N VAL A 207 19.55 10.59 -11.31
CA VAL A 207 18.35 9.98 -11.91
C VAL A 207 17.53 11.05 -12.62
N ILE A 208 17.17 10.79 -13.88
CA ILE A 208 16.40 11.70 -14.74
C ILE A 208 15.17 10.95 -15.23
N LEU A 209 13.99 11.53 -15.00
CA LEU A 209 12.72 11.10 -15.58
C LEU A 209 12.17 12.27 -16.41
N GLU A 210 12.18 12.10 -17.73
CA GLU A 210 11.78 13.14 -18.68
C GLU A 210 10.66 12.62 -19.60
N ASN A 211 9.57 13.38 -19.75
CA ASN A 211 8.41 12.98 -20.56
C ASN A 211 7.87 11.59 -20.16
N VAL A 212 7.68 11.37 -18.86
CA VAL A 212 7.17 10.11 -18.32
C VAL A 212 5.69 10.27 -17.96
N ARG A 213 4.86 9.29 -18.36
CA ARG A 213 3.42 9.31 -18.11
C ARG A 213 2.93 8.08 -17.35
N LEU A 214 1.99 8.32 -16.44
CA LEU A 214 1.27 7.33 -15.64
C LEU A 214 -0.23 7.61 -15.72
N GLU A 215 -0.98 6.62 -16.17
CA GLU A 215 -2.45 6.68 -16.22
C GLU A 215 -3.06 5.40 -15.67
N ASN A 216 -4.09 5.52 -14.84
CA ASN A 216 -4.87 4.39 -14.33
C ASN A 216 -3.95 3.35 -13.67
N PHE A 217 -3.04 3.84 -12.84
CA PHE A 217 -2.03 3.05 -12.17
C PHE A 217 -2.54 2.64 -10.78
N TYR A 218 -2.81 1.35 -10.62
CA TYR A 218 -3.44 0.80 -9.42
C TYR A 218 -2.46 -0.09 -8.63
N ASP A 219 -2.31 0.14 -7.31
CA ASP A 219 -1.65 -0.84 -6.41
C ASP A 219 -2.65 -1.91 -5.98
N TYR A 220 -2.26 -3.17 -6.13
CA TYR A 220 -2.90 -4.30 -5.46
C TYR A 220 -2.28 -4.48 -4.06
N GLY A 221 -2.23 -3.39 -3.28
CA GLY A 221 -1.77 -3.40 -1.90
C GLY A 221 -0.38 -3.99 -1.65
N ARG A 222 0.51 -4.04 -2.65
CA ARG A 222 1.87 -4.57 -2.47
C ARG A 222 2.88 -3.52 -1.99
N GLY A 223 2.42 -2.30 -1.74
CA GLY A 223 3.29 -1.17 -1.49
C GLY A 223 4.12 -0.83 -2.72
N GLY A 224 3.55 -1.07 -3.91
CA GLY A 224 4.16 -0.59 -5.16
C GLY A 224 4.21 0.94 -5.13
N MET A 225 5.27 1.52 -5.66
CA MET A 225 5.46 2.97 -5.71
C MET A 225 5.95 3.36 -7.09
N PHE A 226 5.72 4.60 -7.50
CA PHE A 226 6.30 5.07 -8.76
C PHE A 226 7.84 5.07 -8.72
N VAL A 227 8.45 5.59 -7.65
CA VAL A 227 9.91 5.74 -7.54
C VAL A 227 10.43 5.41 -6.12
N GLN A 228 11.57 4.72 -6.03
CA GLN A 228 12.39 4.38 -4.85
C GLN A 228 13.89 4.66 -5.11
N LEU A 229 14.26 5.89 -5.40
CA LEU A 229 15.59 6.40 -5.73
C LEU A 229 16.46 6.90 -4.54
N ASN A 230 17.58 6.24 -4.27
CA ASN A 230 18.70 6.80 -3.50
C ASN A 230 19.67 7.50 -4.45
N ALA A 231 19.66 8.83 -4.53
CA ALA A 231 20.49 9.57 -5.49
C ALA A 231 20.94 10.93 -4.95
N GLU A 232 22.06 11.43 -5.46
CA GLU A 232 22.54 12.79 -5.20
C GLU A 232 21.70 13.82 -5.96
N SER A 233 21.23 13.47 -7.17
CA SER A 233 20.40 14.33 -8.00
C SER A 233 19.24 13.55 -8.60
N ILE A 234 18.03 14.10 -8.48
CA ILE A 234 16.79 13.57 -9.04
C ILE A 234 16.11 14.69 -9.83
N THR A 235 15.80 14.45 -11.09
CA THR A 235 15.06 15.39 -11.95
C THR A 235 13.81 14.73 -12.50
N LEU A 236 12.66 15.36 -12.25
CA LEU A 236 11.38 15.05 -12.87
C LEU A 236 10.99 16.21 -13.79
N SER A 237 10.97 15.95 -15.10
CA SER A 237 10.64 16.96 -16.11
C SER A 237 9.51 16.47 -17.01
N HIS A 238 8.46 17.27 -17.16
CA HIS A 238 7.29 16.93 -17.98
C HIS A 238 6.61 15.60 -17.57
N VAL A 239 6.66 15.26 -16.29
CA VAL A 239 6.02 14.04 -15.78
C VAL A 239 4.53 14.28 -15.62
N VAL A 240 3.72 13.36 -16.14
CA VAL A 240 2.26 13.41 -16.04
C VAL A 240 1.74 12.21 -15.29
N ILE A 241 1.06 12.46 -14.19
CA ILE A 241 0.33 11.46 -13.42
C ILE A 241 -1.14 11.85 -13.37
N ASN A 242 -2.00 10.95 -13.80
CA ASN A 242 -3.44 11.15 -13.78
C ASN A 242 -4.16 9.89 -13.30
N ASN A 243 -4.96 10.02 -12.24
CA ASN A 243 -5.76 8.94 -11.67
C ASN A 243 -4.91 7.73 -11.28
N THR A 244 -4.20 7.86 -10.16
CA THR A 244 -3.37 6.80 -9.59
C THR A 244 -3.75 6.57 -8.14
N THR A 245 -3.73 5.32 -7.71
CA THR A 245 -3.90 4.98 -6.28
C THR A 245 -2.56 4.90 -5.54
N GLN A 246 -1.45 5.19 -6.24
CA GLN A 246 -0.07 5.14 -5.72
C GLN A 246 0.61 6.51 -5.61
N VAL A 247 1.55 6.57 -4.67
CA VAL A 247 2.36 7.74 -4.29
C VAL A 247 3.63 7.92 -5.16
N PHE A 248 4.13 9.16 -5.15
CA PHE A 248 5.56 9.48 -5.08
C PHE A 248 6.07 9.35 -3.63
N GLY A 249 6.73 8.25 -3.24
CA GLY A 249 7.36 8.17 -1.92
C GLY A 249 7.55 6.75 -1.40
N PHE A 250 8.67 6.51 -0.73
CA PHE A 250 9.32 5.21 -0.49
C PHE A 250 8.79 4.40 0.72
N THR A 251 8.95 3.07 0.76
CA THR A 251 8.91 2.30 2.02
C THR A 251 10.33 1.88 2.41
N ASP A 252 10.72 1.74 3.69
CA ASP A 252 9.99 1.07 4.77
C ASP A 252 9.80 1.83 6.09
N ILE A 253 10.26 3.07 6.27
CA ILE A 253 10.03 3.82 7.53
C ILE A 253 9.68 5.31 7.30
N THR A 254 9.98 5.89 6.12
CA THR A 254 9.53 7.25 5.75
C THR A 254 9.28 7.33 4.25
N ARG A 255 8.03 7.66 3.90
CA ARG A 255 7.52 7.86 2.54
C ARG A 255 8.13 9.12 1.97
N SER A 256 9.19 8.99 1.17
CA SER A 256 9.95 10.15 0.65
C SER A 256 10.62 9.86 -0.68
N ILE A 257 10.69 10.81 -1.62
CA ILE A 257 11.30 10.73 -2.98
C ILE A 257 12.80 10.38 -2.98
N SER A 258 13.49 10.49 -1.84
CA SER A 258 14.87 10.06 -1.66
C SER A 258 15.16 9.83 -0.18
N THR A 259 15.99 8.84 0.13
CA THR A 259 16.73 8.79 1.39
C THR A 259 18.12 9.35 1.12
N TYR A 260 18.50 10.42 1.82
CA TYR A 260 19.80 11.09 1.74
C TYR A 260 20.95 10.17 1.32
N ALA A 261 21.61 10.52 0.23
CA ALA A 261 22.84 9.86 -0.19
C ALA A 261 23.95 10.20 0.83
N LYS A 262 24.26 9.29 1.76
CA LYS A 262 25.24 9.53 2.84
C LYS A 262 26.61 9.99 2.35
N ASN A 263 26.95 9.70 1.10
CA ASN A 263 28.19 10.08 0.45
C ASN A 263 28.14 11.43 -0.30
N ALA A 264 27.00 12.13 -0.31
CA ALA A 264 26.87 13.48 -0.86
C ALA A 264 26.38 14.45 0.22
N PRO A 265 27.00 15.64 0.37
CA PRO A 265 26.59 16.62 1.38
C PRO A 265 25.18 17.18 1.12
N VAL A 266 24.73 17.16 -0.14
CA VAL A 266 23.45 17.71 -0.56
C VAL A 266 22.78 16.75 -1.53
N THR A 267 21.51 16.44 -1.29
CA THR A 267 20.63 15.77 -2.26
C THR A 267 19.75 16.81 -2.96
N ARG A 268 19.77 16.86 -4.29
CA ARG A 268 19.00 17.82 -5.10
C ARG A 268 17.83 17.14 -5.79
N ILE A 269 16.65 17.74 -5.66
CA ILE A 269 15.41 17.26 -6.26
C ILE A 269 14.80 18.40 -7.06
N ALA A 270 14.62 18.21 -8.37
CA ALA A 270 13.99 19.17 -9.25
C ALA A 270 12.72 18.58 -9.87
N ILE A 271 11.59 19.28 -9.76
CA ILE A 271 10.30 18.92 -10.34
C ILE A 271 9.84 20.09 -11.20
N ASN A 272 9.86 19.94 -12.53
CA ASN A 272 9.63 21.06 -13.43
C ASN A 272 8.61 20.69 -14.51
N GLU A 273 7.68 21.61 -14.80
CA GLU A 273 6.69 21.46 -15.88
C GLU A 273 5.84 20.15 -15.76
N CYS A 274 5.56 19.70 -14.54
CA CYS A 274 4.84 18.44 -14.29
C CYS A 274 3.33 18.64 -14.10
N TYR A 275 2.56 17.56 -14.23
CA TYR A 275 1.13 17.52 -13.92
C TYR A 275 0.78 16.34 -13.02
N PHE A 276 0.20 16.62 -11.87
CA PHE A 276 -0.17 15.64 -10.86
C PHE A 276 -1.67 15.76 -10.57
N LYS A 277 -2.44 14.76 -10.97
CA LYS A 277 -3.89 14.72 -10.74
C LYS A 277 -4.36 13.43 -10.08
N GLU A 278 -5.25 13.58 -9.10
CA GLU A 278 -5.96 12.46 -8.44
C GLU A 278 -4.98 11.39 -7.97
N ILE A 279 -4.04 11.81 -7.12
CA ILE A 279 -3.07 10.92 -6.50
C ILE A 279 -3.68 10.44 -5.17
N GLY A 280 -4.01 9.15 -5.10
CA GLY A 280 -4.56 8.49 -3.91
C GLY A 280 -3.52 8.08 -2.87
N GLY A 281 -2.27 8.56 -3.02
CA GLY A 281 -1.16 8.26 -2.15
C GLY A 281 -1.14 9.05 -0.84
N GLU A 282 -0.42 8.53 0.16
CA GLU A 282 -0.27 9.14 1.49
C GLU A 282 0.92 10.12 1.54
N HIS A 283 0.74 11.28 2.21
CA HIS A 283 1.69 12.39 2.39
C HIS A 283 2.13 13.14 1.12
N GLY A 284 1.32 13.11 0.06
CA GLY A 284 1.61 13.82 -1.19
C GLY A 284 3.00 13.47 -1.73
N ILE A 285 3.75 14.48 -2.17
CA ILE A 285 5.13 14.37 -2.64
C ILE A 285 6.09 14.83 -1.53
N SER A 286 6.95 13.95 -1.03
CA SER A 286 7.69 14.16 0.23
C SER A 286 9.20 13.87 0.15
N THR A 287 9.99 14.33 1.13
CA THR A 287 11.45 14.08 1.24
C THR A 287 11.83 13.61 2.65
N SER A 288 12.95 12.89 2.84
CA SER A 288 13.41 12.41 4.18
C SER A 288 14.93 12.43 4.34
N LEU A 289 15.35 12.92 5.51
CA LEU A 289 16.71 12.99 6.00
C LEU A 289 16.91 12.17 7.30
N VAL A 290 16.16 11.07 7.47
CA VAL A 290 16.22 10.29 8.72
C VAL A 290 17.65 9.81 9.03
N GLY A 291 18.18 10.24 10.17
CA GLY A 291 19.44 9.76 10.74
C GLY A 291 20.70 10.47 10.27
N THR A 292 20.60 11.71 9.78
CA THR A 292 21.76 12.55 9.43
C THR A 292 21.58 13.99 9.89
N GLU A 293 22.25 14.35 10.99
CA GLU A 293 22.23 15.72 11.54
C GLU A 293 22.91 16.75 10.61
N GLU A 294 23.82 16.30 9.72
CA GLU A 294 24.66 17.18 8.88
C GLU A 294 24.26 17.23 7.39
N GLY A 295 23.29 16.42 6.95
CA GLY A 295 22.90 16.34 5.54
C GLY A 295 21.93 17.44 5.10
N ALA A 296 21.87 17.74 3.81
CA ALA A 296 20.94 18.72 3.23
C ALA A 296 20.09 18.15 2.09
N VAL A 297 18.84 18.61 1.99
CA VAL A 297 17.96 18.40 0.83
C VAL A 297 17.59 19.76 0.25
N GLU A 298 17.84 19.92 -1.05
CA GLU A 298 17.38 21.07 -1.84
C GLU A 298 16.28 20.59 -2.80
N MET A 299 15.03 20.99 -2.55
CA MET A 299 13.89 20.67 -3.39
C MET A 299 13.41 21.91 -4.14
N HIS A 300 13.38 21.82 -5.47
CA HIS A 300 12.89 22.86 -6.36
C HIS A 300 11.69 22.34 -7.16
N VAL A 301 10.57 23.05 -7.09
CA VAL A 301 9.34 22.74 -7.83
C VAL A 301 8.95 23.95 -8.67
N SER A 302 8.94 23.83 -9.99
CA SER A 302 8.54 24.94 -10.87
C SER A 302 7.54 24.56 -11.95
N ASP A 303 6.72 25.54 -12.33
CA ASP A 303 5.83 25.47 -13.50
C ASP A 303 4.93 24.22 -13.51
N THR A 304 4.57 23.74 -12.32
CA THR A 304 3.90 22.45 -12.10
C THR A 304 2.46 22.66 -11.64
N VAL A 305 1.56 21.78 -12.09
CA VAL A 305 0.15 21.82 -11.75
C VAL A 305 -0.25 20.59 -10.94
N PHE A 306 -0.88 20.83 -9.79
CA PHE A 306 -1.40 19.83 -8.87
C PHE A 306 -2.93 19.95 -8.77
N VAL A 307 -3.64 18.83 -8.89
CA VAL A 307 -5.10 18.75 -8.75
C VAL A 307 -5.45 17.52 -7.91
N ASP A 308 -5.96 17.71 -6.70
CA ASP A 308 -6.28 16.59 -5.79
C ASP A 308 -5.10 15.61 -5.63
N ALA A 309 -3.88 16.15 -5.48
CA ALA A 309 -2.61 15.44 -5.58
C ALA A 309 -2.16 14.78 -4.26
N ALA A 310 -3.03 14.69 -3.27
CA ALA A 310 -2.85 13.92 -2.05
C ALA A 310 -4.21 13.45 -1.52
N ARG A 311 -4.24 12.39 -0.69
CA ARG A 311 -5.47 11.94 -0.02
C ARG A 311 -6.10 13.06 0.84
N ALA A 312 -7.37 12.89 1.20
CA ALA A 312 -8.03 13.77 2.14
C ALA A 312 -7.30 13.77 3.51
N GLY A 313 -7.05 14.96 4.06
CA GLY A 313 -6.29 15.19 5.28
C GLY A 313 -4.78 15.38 5.10
N ASP A 314 -4.21 15.17 3.90
CA ASP A 314 -2.77 15.32 3.65
C ASP A 314 -2.45 16.53 2.75
N ALA A 315 -1.25 17.08 2.90
CA ALA A 315 -0.73 18.11 2.01
C ALA A 315 -0.16 17.53 0.70
N PHE A 316 -0.15 18.34 -0.37
CA PHE A 316 0.37 17.94 -1.68
C PHE A 316 1.89 17.82 -1.69
N LEU A 317 2.59 18.69 -0.95
CA LEU A 317 4.02 18.61 -0.73
C LEU A 317 4.30 18.44 0.77
N CYS A 318 5.12 17.45 1.12
CA CYS A 318 5.51 17.17 2.50
C CYS A 318 7.04 17.06 2.67
N PRO A 319 7.82 18.14 2.48
CA PRO A 319 9.28 18.07 2.63
C PRO A 319 9.69 17.89 4.10
N HIS A 320 10.75 17.12 4.35
CA HIS A 320 11.44 17.10 5.63
C HIS A 320 12.68 18.00 5.57
N LEU A 321 12.57 19.19 6.16
CA LEU A 321 13.65 20.14 6.35
C LEU A 321 14.28 19.92 7.73
N ALA A 322 15.21 18.97 7.81
CA ALA A 322 15.78 18.54 9.09
C ALA A 322 16.67 19.61 9.77
N ASN A 323 17.24 20.54 9.01
CA ASN A 323 18.13 21.60 9.51
C ASN A 323 18.11 22.83 8.56
N GLU A 324 18.86 23.88 8.91
CA GLU A 324 18.93 25.15 8.15
C GLU A 324 19.49 25.03 6.72
N ASN A 325 20.19 23.93 6.40
CA ASN A 325 20.73 23.69 5.06
C ASN A 325 19.70 23.06 4.12
N CYS A 326 18.54 22.67 4.64
CA CYS A 326 17.46 22.09 3.85
C CYS A 326 16.56 23.20 3.31
N THR A 327 16.23 23.13 2.02
CA THR A 327 15.39 24.14 1.37
C THR A 327 14.30 23.54 0.50
N LEU A 328 13.16 24.23 0.47
CA LEU A 328 12.08 24.05 -0.50
C LEU A 328 11.84 25.37 -1.23
N THR A 329 11.92 25.33 -2.55
CA THR A 329 11.53 26.44 -3.44
C THR A 329 10.39 25.98 -4.34
N VAL A 330 9.27 26.73 -4.34
CA VAL A 330 8.09 26.47 -5.18
C VAL A 330 7.77 27.72 -6.00
N GLU A 331 7.82 27.60 -7.33
CA GLU A 331 7.69 28.74 -8.25
C GLU A 331 6.67 28.47 -9.36
N ASN A 332 5.85 29.46 -9.71
CA ASN A 332 4.91 29.40 -10.83
C ASN A 332 3.98 28.17 -10.83
N CYS A 333 3.65 27.63 -9.65
CA CYS A 333 2.84 26.43 -9.53
C CYS A 333 1.35 26.74 -9.34
N ARG A 334 0.48 25.81 -9.75
CA ARG A 334 -0.95 25.86 -9.46
C ARG A 334 -1.35 24.62 -8.66
N MET A 335 -1.97 24.82 -7.51
CA MET A 335 -2.47 23.75 -6.65
C MET A 335 -3.97 23.92 -6.41
N VAL A 336 -4.74 22.90 -6.76
CA VAL A 336 -6.20 22.87 -6.60
C VAL A 336 -6.59 21.63 -5.83
N ASP A 337 -7.31 21.79 -4.72
CA ASP A 337 -7.88 20.69 -3.96
C ASP A 337 -9.40 20.84 -3.84
N THR A 338 -10.12 19.80 -4.22
CA THR A 338 -11.58 19.74 -4.10
C THR A 338 -12.03 19.00 -2.84
N ARG A 339 -11.08 18.42 -2.10
CA ARG A 339 -11.30 17.58 -0.91
C ARG A 339 -11.33 18.39 0.39
N GLY A 340 -10.80 19.61 0.36
CA GLY A 340 -10.78 20.51 1.52
C GLY A 340 -9.62 20.22 2.47
N ASN A 341 -8.47 19.81 1.95
CA ASN A 341 -7.25 19.62 2.72
C ASN A 341 -6.84 20.92 3.40
N ARG A 342 -6.34 20.81 4.64
CA ARG A 342 -5.95 21.98 5.42
C ARG A 342 -4.84 22.79 4.74
N ALA A 343 -3.75 22.13 4.36
CA ALA A 343 -2.56 22.77 3.81
C ALA A 343 -2.19 22.22 2.42
N ALA A 344 -1.68 23.08 1.54
CA ALA A 344 -1.10 22.63 0.28
C ALA A 344 0.32 22.08 0.48
N ILE A 345 1.08 22.67 1.40
CA ILE A 345 2.45 22.29 1.76
C ILE A 345 2.53 22.08 3.27
N SER A 346 3.03 20.93 3.73
CA SER A 346 3.25 20.61 5.14
C SER A 346 4.72 20.31 5.39
N VAL A 347 5.41 21.22 6.07
CA VAL A 347 6.87 21.17 6.27
C VAL A 347 7.19 20.48 7.58
N TRP A 348 8.05 19.46 7.53
CA TRP A 348 8.50 18.71 8.70
C TRP A 348 9.94 19.10 9.06
N GLY A 349 10.30 19.05 10.35
CA GLY A 349 11.65 19.34 10.85
C GLY A 349 11.85 20.78 11.33
N GLU A 350 13.07 21.08 11.79
CA GLU A 350 13.43 22.39 12.38
C GLU A 350 13.80 23.44 11.32
N GLY A 351 14.01 23.04 10.07
CA GLY A 351 14.40 23.94 8.99
C GLY A 351 13.28 24.87 8.54
N GLU A 352 13.58 26.15 8.39
CA GLU A 352 12.63 27.20 7.97
C GLU A 352 12.77 27.59 6.49
N GLY A 353 13.64 26.92 5.72
CA GLY A 353 14.04 27.30 4.35
C GLY A 353 12.96 27.08 3.28
N VAL A 354 11.83 27.76 3.37
CA VAL A 354 10.69 27.63 2.43
C VAL A 354 10.47 28.92 1.66
N THR A 355 10.47 28.85 0.33
CA THR A 355 10.18 29.99 -0.55
C THR A 355 9.07 29.61 -1.53
N VAL A 356 8.00 30.42 -1.57
CA VAL A 356 6.86 30.25 -2.49
C VAL A 356 6.68 31.52 -3.30
N THR A 357 6.75 31.43 -4.63
CA THR A 357 6.70 32.60 -5.53
C THR A 357 5.75 32.34 -6.70
N ASN A 358 4.89 33.32 -7.03
CA ASN A 358 3.97 33.26 -8.17
C ASN A 358 3.08 32.00 -8.23
N CYS A 359 2.71 31.44 -7.09
CA CYS A 359 1.86 30.25 -7.01
C CYS A 359 0.38 30.60 -6.82
N THR A 360 -0.51 29.69 -7.17
CA THR A 360 -1.96 29.79 -6.92
C THR A 360 -2.45 28.58 -6.15
N PHE A 361 -3.25 28.82 -5.10
CA PHE A 361 -3.79 27.81 -4.21
C PHE A 361 -5.32 27.94 -4.15
N GLU A 362 -6.04 26.86 -4.50
CA GLU A 362 -7.50 26.81 -4.51
C GLU A 362 -7.96 25.63 -3.65
N GLY A 363 -8.82 25.87 -2.65
CA GLY A 363 -9.44 24.80 -1.84
C GLY A 363 -8.68 24.36 -0.58
N PHE A 364 -7.67 25.12 -0.16
CA PHE A 364 -6.94 24.91 1.10
C PHE A 364 -7.31 25.94 2.16
N GLU A 365 -7.20 25.59 3.44
CA GLU A 365 -7.33 26.53 4.55
C GLU A 365 -6.09 27.43 4.69
N VAL A 366 -4.90 26.84 4.48
CA VAL A 366 -3.59 27.51 4.51
C VAL A 366 -2.71 27.05 3.37
N GLU A 367 -1.79 27.91 2.91
CA GLU A 367 -0.87 27.57 1.82
C GLU A 367 0.26 26.65 2.31
N VAL A 368 0.90 27.06 3.41
CA VAL A 368 2.02 26.36 4.05
C VAL A 368 1.71 26.20 5.54
N GLU A 369 1.90 24.99 6.05
CA GLU A 369 1.94 24.71 7.48
C GLU A 369 3.31 24.13 7.87
N HIS A 370 3.74 24.42 9.10
CA HIS A 370 4.89 23.77 9.71
C HIS A 370 4.34 22.71 10.67
N ALA A 371 4.53 21.44 10.32
CA ALA A 371 4.08 20.31 11.10
C ALA A 371 4.80 20.32 12.45
N VAL A 372 4.03 20.17 13.53
CA VAL A 372 4.59 20.05 14.88
C VAL A 372 5.34 18.72 14.95
N MET A 373 6.64 18.77 15.27
CA MET A 373 7.44 17.58 15.47
C MET A 373 6.78 16.68 16.54
N PRO A 374 6.76 15.35 16.35
CA PRO A 374 6.20 14.45 17.34
C PRO A 374 6.84 14.71 18.71
N PRO A 375 6.06 14.82 19.80
CA PRO A 375 6.62 15.10 21.10
C PRO A 375 7.58 13.99 21.51
N VAL A 376 8.82 14.36 21.87
CA VAL A 376 9.83 13.41 22.39
C VAL A 376 9.51 13.02 23.84
N ASP A 377 8.78 13.89 24.56
CA ASP A 377 8.37 13.73 25.95
C ASP A 377 6.84 13.70 26.07
N ALA A 378 6.21 12.67 25.49
CA ALA A 378 4.78 12.43 25.72
C ALA A 378 4.51 12.12 27.22
N PRO A 379 3.39 12.58 27.79
CA PRO A 379 3.08 12.36 29.19
C PRO A 379 2.84 10.86 29.48
N ASP A 380 3.05 10.43 30.73
CA ASP A 380 2.77 9.06 31.15
C ASP A 380 1.27 8.73 31.05
N MET A 381 0.41 9.73 31.22
CA MET A 381 -1.04 9.61 31.21
C MET A 381 -1.66 10.61 30.23
N ILE A 382 -2.73 10.21 29.55
CA ILE A 382 -3.57 11.11 28.75
C ILE A 382 -4.15 12.22 29.62
N GLU A 383 -4.35 13.38 28.99
CA GLU A 383 -4.91 14.54 29.68
C GLU A 383 -6.40 14.34 29.95
N ASN A 384 -6.73 14.09 31.22
CA ASN A 384 -8.09 14.10 31.73
C ASN A 384 -8.14 14.94 33.01
N TYR A 385 -8.87 16.06 32.93
CA TYR A 385 -9.02 16.98 34.06
C TYR A 385 -9.90 16.38 35.16
N ALA A 386 -9.75 16.88 36.38
CA ALA A 386 -10.62 16.51 37.50
C ALA A 386 -12.06 17.04 37.32
N ASP A 387 -12.21 18.11 36.53
CA ASP A 387 -13.48 18.73 36.18
C ASP A 387 -13.87 18.38 34.74
N ASP A 388 -15.17 18.28 34.49
CA ASP A 388 -15.70 18.00 33.15
C ASP A 388 -15.36 19.15 32.19
N TRP A 389 -14.92 18.83 30.98
CA TRP A 389 -14.48 19.83 29.98
C TRP A 389 -14.88 19.42 28.57
N GLN A 390 -14.97 20.38 27.66
CA GLN A 390 -15.37 20.14 26.28
C GLN A 390 -14.15 20.10 25.35
N THR A 391 -14.04 19.04 24.54
CA THR A 391 -12.95 18.88 23.58
C THR A 391 -12.98 19.94 22.48
N ASP A 392 -11.80 20.35 22.02
CA ASP A 392 -11.62 21.20 20.84
C ASP A 392 -11.35 20.32 19.61
N THR A 393 -12.38 19.55 19.23
CA THR A 393 -12.34 18.59 18.11
C THR A 393 -13.54 18.82 17.18
N PRO A 394 -13.48 18.38 15.91
CA PRO A 394 -14.58 18.57 14.94
C PRO A 394 -15.95 18.09 15.44
N ASP A 395 -15.98 16.98 16.18
CA ASP A 395 -17.16 16.53 16.90
C ASP A 395 -16.95 16.70 18.41
N ALA A 396 -16.93 17.94 18.90
CA ALA A 396 -16.64 18.25 20.30
C ALA A 396 -17.49 17.43 21.29
N HIS A 397 -16.88 16.85 22.32
CA HIS A 397 -17.51 16.03 23.36
C HIS A 397 -17.16 16.55 24.76
N THR A 398 -18.03 16.30 25.74
CA THR A 398 -17.68 16.51 27.14
C THR A 398 -16.87 15.31 27.62
N VAL A 399 -15.63 15.54 28.04
CA VAL A 399 -14.83 14.56 28.77
C VAL A 399 -15.24 14.62 30.23
N ILE A 400 -15.53 13.45 30.79
CA ILE A 400 -15.91 13.31 32.19
C ILE A 400 -14.64 13.10 32.99
N GLY A 401 -14.42 13.93 34.02
CA GLY A 401 -13.23 13.84 34.84
C GLY A 401 -13.10 12.46 35.51
N VAL A 402 -11.88 11.95 35.67
CA VAL A 402 -11.63 10.58 36.18
C VAL A 402 -12.30 10.34 37.54
N ALA A 403 -12.39 11.37 38.39
CA ALA A 403 -13.06 11.28 39.69
C ALA A 403 -14.59 11.10 39.61
N ASN A 404 -15.21 11.43 38.47
CA ASN A 404 -16.65 11.38 38.23
C ASN A 404 -17.08 10.25 37.28
N ALA A 405 -16.11 9.54 36.70
CA ALA A 405 -16.32 8.46 35.75
C ALA A 405 -16.47 7.10 36.45
N ASP A 406 -17.35 6.25 35.93
CA ASP A 406 -17.58 4.89 36.45
C ASP A 406 -16.73 3.87 35.68
N PHE A 407 -15.45 3.75 36.07
CA PHE A 407 -14.57 2.71 35.55
C PHE A 407 -14.81 1.35 36.20
N GLU A 408 -15.51 1.28 37.35
CA GLU A 408 -15.80 0.03 38.04
C GLU A 408 -16.67 -0.90 37.19
N ALA A 409 -17.60 -0.33 36.41
CA ALA A 409 -18.41 -1.11 35.47
C ALA A 409 -17.52 -1.83 34.43
N LEU A 410 -16.52 -1.14 33.89
CA LEU A 410 -15.59 -1.68 32.89
C LEU A 410 -14.73 -2.79 33.53
N GLU A 411 -14.18 -2.52 34.70
CA GLU A 411 -13.39 -3.49 35.47
C GLU A 411 -14.19 -4.75 35.82
N ARG A 412 -15.45 -4.59 36.23
CA ARG A 412 -16.36 -5.70 36.55
C ARG A 412 -16.68 -6.56 35.33
N TYR A 413 -16.90 -5.95 34.16
CA TYR A 413 -17.20 -6.69 32.94
C TYR A 413 -16.03 -7.60 32.53
N TYR A 414 -14.80 -7.06 32.58
CA TYR A 414 -13.58 -7.82 32.27
C TYR A 414 -12.99 -8.59 33.46
N GLU A 415 -13.71 -8.69 34.58
CA GLU A 415 -13.22 -9.38 35.77
C GLU A 415 -12.88 -10.86 35.47
N GLY A 416 -11.66 -11.25 35.81
CA GLY A 416 -11.12 -12.60 35.56
C GLY A 416 -10.66 -12.85 34.12
N CYS A 417 -10.83 -11.90 33.21
CA CYS A 417 -10.21 -11.96 31.88
C CYS A 417 -8.74 -11.54 31.95
N ARG A 418 -7.93 -12.07 31.03
CA ARG A 418 -6.56 -11.61 30.78
C ARG A 418 -6.36 -11.34 29.28
N PRO A 419 -5.44 -10.45 28.90
CA PRO A 419 -5.10 -10.23 27.51
C PRO A 419 -4.36 -11.45 26.94
N TYR A 420 -4.72 -11.83 25.72
CA TYR A 420 -4.05 -12.81 24.89
C TYR A 420 -3.76 -12.20 23.53
N TYR A 421 -2.59 -12.50 22.99
CA TYR A 421 -2.12 -11.91 21.74
C TYR A 421 -2.12 -12.96 20.63
N GLY A 422 -2.62 -12.63 19.45
CA GLY A 422 -2.64 -13.62 18.38
C GLY A 422 -2.87 -13.06 17.00
N ASP A 423 -2.77 -13.96 16.03
CA ASP A 423 -2.88 -13.67 14.61
C ASP A 423 -4.17 -14.31 14.07
N GLN A 424 -5.00 -13.55 13.35
CA GLN A 424 -6.29 -14.03 12.87
C GLN A 424 -6.23 -14.58 11.43
N HIS A 425 -5.04 -14.67 10.82
CA HIS A 425 -4.88 -15.19 9.48
C HIS A 425 -3.46 -15.69 9.21
N VAL A 426 -3.28 -17.02 9.18
CA VAL A 426 -2.00 -17.65 8.82
C VAL A 426 -2.18 -18.98 8.08
N HIS A 427 -1.10 -19.43 7.40
CA HIS A 427 -1.04 -20.68 6.65
C HIS A 427 0.06 -21.62 7.16
N SER A 428 -0.29 -22.88 7.36
CA SER A 428 0.57 -23.93 7.90
C SER A 428 0.87 -25.02 6.87
N ASP A 429 2.03 -25.68 6.97
CA ASP A 429 2.23 -26.93 6.23
C ASP A 429 1.49 -28.06 6.97
N CYS A 430 0.19 -28.16 6.72
CA CYS A 430 -0.63 -29.30 7.09
C CYS A 430 -0.70 -30.38 5.99
N GLY A 431 0.08 -30.21 4.91
CA GLY A 431 -0.02 -30.98 3.67
C GLY A 431 -1.26 -30.63 2.83
N GLY A 432 -1.62 -31.50 1.89
CA GLY A 432 -2.81 -31.32 1.05
C GLY A 432 -2.66 -30.16 0.05
N THR A 433 -3.59 -29.21 0.10
CA THR A 433 -3.64 -28.05 -0.83
C THR A 433 -3.14 -26.75 -0.22
N SER A 434 -2.68 -26.76 1.04
CA SER A 434 -2.05 -25.59 1.66
C SER A 434 -0.77 -25.23 0.90
N ASP A 435 -0.48 -23.95 0.85
CA ASP A 435 0.78 -23.36 0.40
C ASP A 435 1.61 -22.79 1.56
N GLY A 436 1.15 -23.00 2.80
CA GLY A 436 1.96 -22.85 4.00
C GLY A 436 3.17 -23.79 3.97
N LYS A 437 4.30 -23.30 4.47
CA LYS A 437 5.61 -23.98 4.43
C LYS A 437 6.14 -24.33 5.81
N PHE A 438 5.45 -23.89 6.86
CA PHE A 438 5.88 -24.08 8.24
C PHE A 438 5.07 -25.22 8.90
N PRO A 439 5.70 -26.33 9.32
CA PRO A 439 5.00 -27.52 9.81
C PRO A 439 4.09 -27.24 10.99
N LEU A 440 2.83 -27.70 10.95
CA LEU A 440 1.83 -27.46 12.00
C LEU A 440 2.34 -27.80 13.42
N GLY A 441 3.05 -28.92 13.58
CA GLY A 441 3.60 -29.36 14.87
C GLY A 441 4.68 -28.44 15.48
N ASP A 442 5.31 -27.58 14.67
CA ASP A 442 6.31 -26.61 15.14
C ASP A 442 5.69 -25.26 15.54
N TRP A 443 4.42 -25.01 15.21
CA TRP A 443 3.74 -23.74 15.47
C TRP A 443 3.72 -23.33 16.94
N PRO A 444 3.33 -24.18 17.92
CA PRO A 444 3.24 -23.76 19.31
C PRO A 444 4.55 -23.19 19.85
N ARG A 445 5.69 -23.81 19.50
CA ARG A 445 7.03 -23.34 19.88
C ARG A 445 7.36 -22.00 19.23
N ALA A 446 7.12 -21.87 17.93
CA ALA A 446 7.39 -20.61 17.21
C ALA A 446 6.48 -19.46 17.69
N MET A 447 5.23 -19.77 18.09
CA MET A 447 4.34 -18.81 18.74
C MET A 447 4.87 -18.37 20.10
N ASP A 448 5.36 -19.29 20.93
CA ASP A 448 5.95 -18.94 22.23
C ASP A 448 7.18 -18.02 22.05
N GLU A 449 8.02 -18.27 21.03
CA GLU A 449 9.16 -17.41 20.66
C GLU A 449 8.71 -15.99 20.24
N LYS A 450 7.53 -15.88 19.62
CA LYS A 450 6.91 -14.60 19.20
C LYS A 450 5.97 -14.00 20.25
N GLN A 451 5.83 -14.65 21.41
CA GLN A 451 4.91 -14.28 22.48
C GLN A 451 3.44 -14.21 22.02
N LEU A 452 3.03 -15.14 21.17
CA LEU A 452 1.65 -15.30 20.72
C LEU A 452 0.95 -16.44 21.46
N ASP A 453 -0.30 -16.20 21.83
CA ASP A 453 -1.17 -17.12 22.54
C ASP A 453 -2.09 -17.91 21.61
N PHE A 454 -2.50 -17.32 20.48
CA PHE A 454 -3.42 -17.94 19.53
C PHE A 454 -3.10 -17.61 18.08
N ALA A 455 -3.59 -18.45 17.17
CA ALA A 455 -3.52 -18.23 15.73
C ALA A 455 -4.77 -18.82 15.04
N ALA A 456 -5.32 -18.15 14.04
CA ALA A 456 -6.31 -18.74 13.14
C ALA A 456 -5.61 -19.35 11.93
N ILE A 457 -5.49 -20.68 11.91
CA ILE A 457 -4.90 -21.41 10.80
C ILE A 457 -5.98 -21.58 9.73
N VAL A 458 -5.83 -20.91 8.59
CA VAL A 458 -6.87 -20.80 7.54
C VAL A 458 -6.42 -21.31 6.17
N ASP A 459 -5.74 -22.46 6.17
CA ASP A 459 -5.15 -23.06 4.98
C ASP A 459 -6.13 -23.17 3.77
N HIS A 460 -5.60 -22.87 2.59
CA HIS A 460 -6.36 -22.87 1.34
C HIS A 460 -6.92 -24.26 0.97
N ARG A 461 -8.19 -24.29 0.55
CA ARG A 461 -8.82 -25.40 -0.20
C ARG A 461 -8.96 -26.73 0.53
N GLN A 462 -8.87 -26.76 1.86
CA GLN A 462 -8.96 -28.00 2.62
C GLN A 462 -9.53 -27.84 4.03
N MET A 463 -9.82 -28.97 4.65
CA MET A 463 -10.21 -29.07 6.06
C MET A 463 -9.23 -29.88 6.92
N ARG A 464 -8.16 -30.41 6.31
CA ARG A 464 -7.25 -31.40 6.89
C ARG A 464 -6.63 -30.97 8.21
N GLY A 465 -6.17 -29.71 8.30
CA GLY A 465 -5.43 -29.20 9.45
C GLY A 465 -6.12 -29.46 10.80
N PHE A 466 -7.44 -29.28 10.87
CA PHE A 466 -8.22 -29.40 12.12
C PHE A 466 -8.44 -30.86 12.58
N PHE A 467 -8.02 -31.84 11.78
CA PHE A 467 -8.13 -33.28 12.09
C PHE A 467 -6.78 -33.93 12.32
N LEU A 468 -5.69 -33.18 12.19
CA LEU A 468 -4.35 -33.66 12.47
C LEU A 468 -4.12 -33.76 13.98
N PRO A 469 -3.40 -34.81 14.46
CA PRO A 469 -3.01 -34.93 15.87
C PRO A 469 -2.21 -33.73 16.40
N GLU A 470 -1.54 -33.01 15.51
CA GLU A 470 -0.75 -31.81 15.80
C GLU A 470 -1.61 -30.56 16.07
N TRP A 471 -2.92 -30.61 15.83
CA TRP A 471 -3.83 -29.49 16.10
C TRP A 471 -3.93 -29.20 17.61
N ASP A 472 -3.54 -27.99 18.01
CA ASP A 472 -3.59 -27.53 19.40
C ASP A 472 -4.88 -26.74 19.68
N GLU A 473 -5.90 -27.43 20.23
CA GLU A 473 -7.18 -26.85 20.64
C GLU A 473 -7.04 -25.73 21.71
N THR A 474 -5.89 -25.61 22.36
CA THR A 474 -5.64 -24.54 23.33
C THR A 474 -5.22 -23.22 22.66
N ARG A 475 -4.85 -23.25 21.38
CA ARG A 475 -4.27 -22.12 20.65
C ARG A 475 -4.93 -21.81 19.31
N PHE A 476 -5.40 -22.82 18.58
CA PHE A 476 -5.78 -22.62 17.18
C PHE A 476 -7.27 -22.38 16.99
N ILE A 477 -7.58 -21.36 16.17
CA ILE A 477 -8.93 -21.09 15.67
C ILE A 477 -9.09 -21.79 14.32
N ILE A 478 -10.23 -22.48 14.15
CA ILE A 478 -10.53 -23.29 12.98
C ILE A 478 -11.06 -22.40 11.85
N GLY A 479 -10.49 -22.52 10.65
CA GLY A 479 -11.09 -21.95 9.45
C GLY A 479 -10.33 -22.24 8.17
N THR A 480 -10.77 -21.66 7.06
CA THR A 480 -10.14 -21.82 5.74
C THR A 480 -10.31 -20.55 4.92
N GLU A 481 -9.37 -20.28 4.03
CA GLU A 481 -9.41 -19.16 3.08
C GLU A 481 -9.69 -19.65 1.65
N PRO A 482 -10.94 -19.55 1.14
CA PRO A 482 -11.17 -19.69 -0.30
C PRO A 482 -10.88 -18.39 -1.06
N GLY A 483 -10.43 -18.54 -2.31
CA GLY A 483 -10.60 -17.54 -3.36
C GLY A 483 -11.94 -17.72 -4.09
N THR A 484 -12.45 -16.63 -4.68
CA THR A 484 -13.62 -16.65 -5.56
C THR A 484 -13.53 -15.55 -6.62
N THR A 485 -14.36 -15.68 -7.65
CA THR A 485 -14.69 -14.58 -8.57
C THR A 485 -16.18 -14.31 -8.50
N ILE A 486 -16.56 -13.05 -8.28
CA ILE A 486 -17.95 -12.60 -8.36
C ILE A 486 -18.24 -12.13 -9.78
N THR A 487 -19.22 -12.77 -10.40
CA THR A 487 -19.67 -12.46 -11.77
C THR A 487 -20.89 -11.55 -11.67
N ASP A 488 -20.75 -10.27 -12.04
CA ASP A 488 -21.86 -9.31 -12.11
C ASP A 488 -22.52 -9.34 -13.51
N LEU A 489 -23.84 -9.22 -13.56
CA LEU A 489 -24.65 -9.16 -14.79
C LEU A 489 -24.50 -7.81 -15.51
N GLU A 490 -24.03 -6.77 -14.82
CA GLU A 490 -23.67 -5.46 -15.40
C GLU A 490 -22.18 -5.45 -15.79
N GLY A 491 -21.87 -6.18 -16.87
CA GLY A 491 -20.52 -6.58 -17.25
C GLY A 491 -19.49 -5.46 -17.39
N ALA A 492 -18.27 -5.74 -16.89
CA ALA A 492 -16.98 -5.46 -17.55
C ALA A 492 -15.77 -6.02 -16.77
N LEU A 493 -15.89 -6.38 -15.48
CA LEU A 493 -14.74 -6.78 -14.65
C LEU A 493 -15.07 -7.95 -13.71
N ASP A 494 -14.39 -9.08 -13.90
CA ASP A 494 -14.36 -10.18 -12.92
C ASP A 494 -13.73 -9.66 -11.61
N ARG A 495 -14.49 -9.67 -10.50
CA ARG A 495 -13.99 -9.26 -9.17
C ARG A 495 -13.45 -10.48 -8.43
N SER A 496 -12.14 -10.66 -8.46
CA SER A 496 -11.46 -11.70 -7.68
C SER A 496 -11.26 -11.24 -6.24
N MET A 497 -11.57 -12.11 -5.28
CA MET A 497 -11.35 -11.86 -3.85
C MET A 497 -11.07 -13.16 -3.10
N HIS A 498 -10.48 -13.04 -1.92
CA HIS A 498 -10.46 -14.10 -0.92
C HIS A 498 -11.46 -13.78 0.20
N TYR A 499 -11.83 -14.79 0.98
CA TYR A 499 -12.60 -14.67 2.22
C TYR A 499 -12.15 -15.76 3.19
N ASN A 500 -12.13 -15.49 4.49
CA ASN A 500 -11.92 -16.54 5.50
C ASN A 500 -13.28 -16.99 6.03
N MET A 501 -13.45 -18.29 6.18
CA MET A 501 -14.56 -18.89 6.90
C MET A 501 -14.04 -19.50 8.20
N LEU A 502 -14.42 -18.92 9.33
CA LEU A 502 -14.01 -19.38 10.65
C LEU A 502 -15.18 -20.11 11.33
N PHE A 503 -14.89 -21.17 12.08
CA PHE A 503 -15.93 -22.03 12.65
C PHE A 503 -15.76 -22.35 14.14
N PRO A 504 -16.89 -22.45 14.87
CA PRO A 504 -16.91 -22.87 16.27
C PRO A 504 -16.55 -24.34 16.50
N HIS A 505 -16.58 -25.16 15.44
CA HIS A 505 -16.38 -26.60 15.47
C HIS A 505 -15.79 -27.08 14.13
N LYS A 506 -14.93 -28.12 14.17
CA LYS A 506 -14.24 -28.71 13.01
C LYS A 506 -15.14 -29.24 11.88
N TYR A 507 -16.45 -29.35 12.12
CA TYR A 507 -17.43 -29.81 11.11
C TYR A 507 -18.20 -28.66 10.45
N GLY A 508 -17.99 -27.40 10.85
CA GLY A 508 -18.66 -26.25 10.25
C GLY A 508 -18.40 -26.15 8.74
N LEU A 509 -17.13 -26.31 8.33
CA LEU A 509 -16.77 -26.31 6.91
C LEU A 509 -17.44 -27.45 6.13
N ALA A 510 -17.54 -28.66 6.71
CA ALA A 510 -18.21 -29.78 6.04
C ALA A 510 -19.71 -29.48 5.79
N MET A 511 -20.36 -28.77 6.71
CA MET A 511 -21.75 -28.33 6.52
C MET A 511 -21.89 -27.34 5.36
N VAL A 512 -20.96 -26.38 5.24
CA VAL A 512 -20.91 -25.45 4.10
C VAL A 512 -20.72 -26.19 2.79
N LEU A 513 -19.70 -27.05 2.70
CA LEU A 513 -19.37 -27.78 1.47
C LEU A 513 -20.51 -28.70 1.01
N ALA A 514 -21.34 -29.20 1.93
CA ALA A 514 -22.52 -30.00 1.60
C ALA A 514 -23.69 -29.17 1.02
N ASN A 515 -23.79 -27.88 1.34
CA ASN A 515 -24.88 -26.98 0.89
C ASN A 515 -24.50 -26.10 -0.31
N PHE A 516 -23.21 -26.01 -0.62
CA PHE A 516 -22.66 -25.21 -1.71
C PHE A 516 -21.86 -26.10 -2.66
N PRO A 517 -22.51 -26.78 -3.63
CA PRO A 517 -21.84 -27.69 -4.56
C PRO A 517 -20.82 -27.02 -5.49
N GLU A 518 -20.83 -25.69 -5.58
CA GLU A 518 -19.89 -24.86 -6.35
C GLU A 518 -18.43 -25.05 -5.91
N PHE A 519 -18.20 -25.51 -4.68
CA PHE A 519 -16.87 -25.85 -4.17
C PHE A 519 -16.33 -27.18 -4.74
N GLU A 520 -17.16 -28.03 -5.33
CA GLU A 520 -16.77 -29.34 -5.89
C GLU A 520 -15.93 -30.20 -4.93
N PHE A 521 -16.31 -30.25 -3.65
CA PHE A 521 -15.54 -30.96 -2.63
C PHE A 521 -15.39 -32.45 -2.93
N ARG A 522 -14.18 -32.99 -2.71
CA ARG A 522 -13.85 -34.42 -2.85
C ARG A 522 -12.96 -34.87 -1.70
N GLY A 523 -13.14 -36.11 -1.25
CA GLY A 523 -12.32 -36.74 -0.21
C GLY A 523 -13.04 -36.83 1.14
N ASP A 524 -12.26 -37.04 2.20
CA ASP A 524 -12.70 -37.16 3.59
C ASP A 524 -12.02 -36.11 4.50
N GLU A 525 -12.09 -36.27 5.82
CA GLU A 525 -11.53 -35.32 6.79
C GLU A 525 -10.02 -35.08 6.62
N LEU A 526 -9.27 -36.06 6.12
CA LEU A 526 -7.81 -35.98 5.99
C LEU A 526 -7.34 -35.79 4.55
N THR A 527 -8.14 -36.17 3.57
CA THR A 527 -7.81 -36.08 2.14
C THR A 527 -8.64 -35.04 1.38
N GLY A 528 -9.62 -34.46 2.07
CA GLY A 528 -10.63 -33.56 1.55
C GLY A 528 -10.06 -32.27 0.98
N SER A 529 -10.43 -31.96 -0.26
CA SER A 529 -10.11 -30.70 -0.90
C SER A 529 -11.27 -30.16 -1.75
N TYR A 530 -11.28 -28.85 -1.97
CA TYR A 530 -12.27 -28.15 -2.78
C TYR A 530 -11.63 -27.21 -3.80
N GLN A 531 -12.38 -26.81 -4.84
CA GLN A 531 -11.97 -25.83 -5.83
C GLN A 531 -12.43 -24.42 -5.41
N TYR A 532 -11.76 -23.39 -5.92
CA TYR A 532 -12.24 -22.03 -5.77
C TYR A 532 -13.53 -21.84 -6.57
N PRO A 533 -14.67 -21.55 -5.91
CA PRO A 533 -15.95 -21.40 -6.59
C PRO A 533 -15.99 -20.09 -7.39
N LYS A 534 -16.99 -20.01 -8.27
CA LYS A 534 -17.46 -18.74 -8.83
C LYS A 534 -18.87 -18.50 -8.33
N PHE A 535 -19.17 -17.26 -7.97
CA PHE A 535 -20.50 -16.91 -7.46
C PHE A 535 -21.10 -15.73 -8.23
N THR A 536 -22.42 -15.63 -8.20
CA THR A 536 -23.11 -14.34 -8.37
C THR A 536 -23.09 -13.61 -7.04
N LYS A 537 -23.38 -12.30 -7.06
CA LYS A 537 -23.50 -11.50 -5.82
C LYS A 537 -24.51 -12.12 -4.85
N GLU A 538 -25.68 -12.51 -5.32
CA GLU A 538 -26.76 -13.07 -4.52
C GLU A 538 -26.33 -14.39 -3.86
N ARG A 539 -25.67 -15.26 -4.64
CA ARG A 539 -25.22 -16.56 -4.14
C ARG A 539 -24.10 -16.43 -3.11
N PHE A 540 -23.24 -15.43 -3.27
CA PHE A 540 -22.21 -15.11 -2.26
C PHE A 540 -22.84 -14.61 -0.96
N MET A 541 -23.89 -13.79 -1.02
CA MET A 541 -24.64 -13.36 0.17
C MET A 541 -25.37 -14.53 0.86
N GLU A 542 -25.94 -15.47 0.09
CA GLU A 542 -26.51 -16.70 0.65
C GLU A 542 -25.46 -17.53 1.42
N LEU A 543 -24.23 -17.60 0.89
CA LEU A 543 -23.10 -18.25 1.56
C LEU A 543 -22.77 -17.56 2.89
N THR A 544 -22.64 -16.23 2.89
CA THR A 544 -22.40 -15.44 4.11
C THR A 544 -23.46 -15.71 5.17
N CYS A 545 -24.74 -15.58 4.80
CA CYS A 545 -25.84 -15.81 5.74
C CYS A 545 -25.87 -17.25 6.26
N TYR A 546 -25.56 -18.24 5.42
CA TYR A 546 -25.50 -19.63 5.85
C TYR A 546 -24.39 -19.85 6.88
N ILE A 547 -23.18 -19.35 6.63
CA ILE A 547 -22.04 -19.46 7.57
C ILE A 547 -22.40 -18.85 8.93
N GLN A 548 -22.98 -17.65 8.92
CA GLN A 548 -23.44 -16.99 10.16
C GLN A 548 -24.53 -17.80 10.86
N SER A 549 -25.48 -18.39 10.12
CA SER A 549 -26.59 -19.19 10.70
C SER A 549 -26.13 -20.45 11.43
N ILE A 550 -24.98 -21.02 11.05
CA ILE A 550 -24.36 -22.17 11.73
C ILE A 550 -23.35 -21.74 12.80
N GLY A 551 -23.31 -20.44 13.13
CA GLY A 551 -22.45 -19.84 14.14
C GLY A 551 -21.02 -19.58 13.70
N GLY A 552 -20.72 -19.66 12.40
CA GLY A 552 -19.42 -19.28 11.82
C GLY A 552 -19.29 -17.78 11.59
N MET A 553 -18.10 -17.35 11.15
CA MET A 553 -17.80 -15.97 10.78
C MET A 553 -17.21 -15.89 9.38
N MET A 554 -17.45 -14.76 8.71
CA MET A 554 -16.88 -14.47 7.41
C MET A 554 -16.00 -13.21 7.50
N VAL A 555 -14.75 -13.36 7.09
CA VAL A 555 -13.77 -12.26 7.04
C VAL A 555 -13.42 -12.02 5.59
N HIS A 556 -13.30 -10.77 5.16
CA HIS A 556 -12.66 -10.43 3.90
C HIS A 556 -11.18 -10.12 4.18
N PRO A 557 -10.26 -11.07 3.97
CA PRO A 557 -8.85 -10.87 4.18
C PRO A 557 -8.27 -9.98 3.09
N HIS A 558 -7.21 -9.26 3.46
CA HIS A 558 -6.34 -8.45 2.60
C HIS A 558 -7.04 -7.82 1.36
N PRO A 559 -8.18 -7.12 1.54
CA PRO A 559 -9.13 -6.79 0.46
C PRO A 559 -8.48 -5.98 -0.66
N LYS A 560 -7.67 -5.00 -0.28
CA LYS A 560 -6.96 -4.09 -1.19
C LYS A 560 -5.73 -4.72 -1.84
N THR A 561 -5.35 -5.95 -1.44
CA THR A 561 -4.31 -6.73 -2.12
C THR A 561 -4.83 -7.56 -3.29
N MET A 562 -6.12 -7.89 -3.27
CA MET A 562 -6.75 -8.74 -4.29
C MET A 562 -7.61 -7.91 -5.26
N MET A 563 -8.22 -6.83 -4.79
CA MET A 563 -9.12 -6.00 -5.59
C MET A 563 -8.67 -4.53 -5.62
N ALA A 564 -8.49 -4.01 -6.83
CA ALA A 564 -8.23 -2.59 -7.08
C ALA A 564 -9.55 -1.86 -7.38
N SER A 565 -10.45 -1.81 -6.40
CA SER A 565 -11.65 -0.97 -6.46
C SER A 565 -11.63 0.11 -5.41
N GLU A 566 -11.94 1.35 -5.82
CA GLU A 566 -12.19 2.47 -4.91
C GLU A 566 -13.66 2.59 -4.52
N ASN A 567 -14.57 1.84 -5.16
CA ASN A 567 -15.96 1.77 -4.70
C ASN A 567 -16.07 0.79 -3.53
N PRO A 568 -16.37 1.23 -2.29
CA PRO A 568 -16.50 0.32 -1.14
C PRO A 568 -17.60 -0.74 -1.33
N LEU A 569 -18.60 -0.50 -2.18
CA LEU A 569 -19.68 -1.45 -2.45
C LEU A 569 -19.24 -2.65 -3.31
N ASP A 570 -18.09 -2.57 -3.99
CA ASP A 570 -17.56 -3.66 -4.82
C ASP A 570 -17.01 -4.83 -3.99
N TYR A 571 -16.80 -4.63 -2.68
CA TYR A 571 -16.31 -5.66 -1.76
C TYR A 571 -17.43 -6.53 -1.19
N TYR A 572 -18.69 -6.28 -1.58
CA TYR A 572 -19.89 -7.04 -1.21
C TYR A 572 -20.01 -7.32 0.30
N MET A 573 -19.71 -6.32 1.12
CA MET A 573 -19.75 -6.46 2.57
C MET A 573 -21.20 -6.49 3.09
N GLY A 574 -21.54 -7.60 3.75
CA GLY A 574 -22.78 -7.77 4.52
C GLY A 574 -22.67 -7.28 5.96
N GLU A 575 -23.79 -7.28 6.68
CA GLU A 575 -23.80 -6.94 8.11
C GLU A 575 -23.08 -8.02 8.92
N HIS A 576 -22.36 -7.60 9.97
CA HIS A 576 -21.62 -8.46 10.91
C HIS A 576 -20.57 -9.36 10.22
N MET A 577 -20.03 -8.87 9.10
CA MET A 577 -18.82 -9.40 8.49
C MET A 577 -17.59 -8.69 9.07
N TYR A 578 -16.43 -9.32 8.90
CA TYR A 578 -15.15 -8.73 9.28
C TYR A 578 -14.38 -8.30 8.03
N LEU A 579 -13.67 -7.19 8.13
CA LEU A 579 -12.69 -6.76 7.16
C LEU A 579 -11.31 -6.82 7.79
N GLU A 580 -10.34 -7.44 7.12
CA GLU A 580 -8.95 -7.42 7.60
C GLU A 580 -8.36 -6.04 7.38
N VAL A 581 -8.39 -5.23 8.44
CA VAL A 581 -7.95 -3.84 8.46
C VAL A 581 -6.44 -3.74 8.65
N MET A 582 -5.84 -4.65 9.43
CA MET A 582 -4.38 -4.78 9.53
C MET A 582 -3.93 -6.04 8.79
N VAL A 583 -3.14 -5.86 7.74
CA VAL A 583 -2.71 -6.91 6.80
C VAL A 583 -1.19 -7.00 6.81
N THR A 584 -0.64 -8.20 7.01
CA THR A 584 0.81 -8.46 7.16
C THR A 584 1.42 -7.83 8.41
N ASN A 585 1.34 -6.50 8.53
CA ASN A 585 1.64 -5.73 9.73
C ASN A 585 0.98 -4.34 9.68
N TYR A 586 0.86 -3.68 10.82
CA TYR A 586 0.18 -2.39 10.95
C TYR A 586 0.82 -1.22 10.17
N ARG A 587 2.06 -1.35 9.67
CA ARG A 587 2.77 -0.35 8.86
C ARG A 587 2.62 -0.59 7.36
N HIS A 588 2.12 -1.77 6.99
CA HIS A 588 2.05 -2.19 5.61
C HIS A 588 1.04 -1.32 4.85
N HIS A 589 1.34 -1.01 3.59
CA HIS A 589 0.47 -0.14 2.77
C HIS A 589 -0.95 -0.71 2.64
N SER A 590 -1.10 -2.03 2.51
CA SER A 590 -2.44 -2.64 2.46
C SER A 590 -3.22 -2.46 3.76
N SER A 591 -2.59 -2.38 4.93
CA SER A 591 -3.29 -2.09 6.19
C SER A 591 -3.97 -0.73 6.13
N ILE A 592 -3.30 0.26 5.53
CA ILE A 592 -3.83 1.61 5.48
C ILE A 592 -4.96 1.72 4.47
N ARG A 593 -4.77 1.14 3.27
CA ARG A 593 -5.83 1.07 2.27
C ARG A 593 -7.04 0.27 2.75
N SER A 594 -6.82 -0.78 3.55
CA SER A 594 -7.90 -1.60 4.10
C SER A 594 -8.61 -0.88 5.26
N TYR A 595 -7.88 -0.08 6.04
CA TYR A 595 -8.46 0.83 7.04
C TYR A 595 -9.31 1.91 6.38
N ASP A 596 -8.85 2.55 5.30
CA ASP A 596 -9.64 3.56 4.58
C ASP A 596 -10.94 2.95 4.02
N LEU A 597 -10.84 1.76 3.40
CA LEU A 597 -12.01 0.99 2.97
C LEU A 597 -12.97 0.70 4.13
N TRP A 598 -12.46 0.32 5.29
CA TRP A 598 -13.27 0.07 6.48
C TRP A 598 -14.01 1.34 6.90
N CYS A 599 -13.34 2.49 6.92
CA CYS A 599 -13.95 3.77 7.25
C CYS A 599 -15.06 4.14 6.26
N ASP A 600 -14.82 3.96 4.95
CA ASP A 600 -15.83 4.21 3.91
C ASP A 600 -17.05 3.31 4.09
N ILE A 601 -16.85 2.03 4.42
CA ILE A 601 -17.92 1.08 4.71
C ILE A 601 -18.73 1.51 5.95
N LEU A 602 -18.06 1.92 7.04
CA LEU A 602 -18.74 2.43 8.23
C LEU A 602 -19.54 3.70 7.92
N ALA A 603 -19.00 4.60 7.10
CA ALA A 603 -19.67 5.83 6.67
C ALA A 603 -20.94 5.55 5.82
N LEU A 604 -21.00 4.40 5.14
CA LEU A 604 -22.20 3.91 4.47
C LEU A 604 -23.24 3.31 5.43
N GLY A 605 -22.98 3.32 6.74
CA GLY A 605 -23.86 2.78 7.78
C GLY A 605 -23.83 1.25 7.89
N LYS A 606 -22.77 0.60 7.38
CA LYS A 606 -22.60 -0.85 7.47
C LYS A 606 -22.00 -1.26 8.81
N HIS A 607 -22.55 -2.30 9.41
CA HIS A 607 -22.06 -2.86 10.68
C HIS A 607 -20.98 -3.90 10.41
N VAL A 608 -19.77 -3.44 10.09
CA VAL A 608 -18.61 -4.28 9.75
C VAL A 608 -17.52 -4.13 10.80
N TRP A 609 -17.00 -5.27 11.28
CA TRP A 609 -15.93 -5.32 12.27
C TRP A 609 -14.54 -5.34 11.62
N ALA A 610 -13.54 -4.87 12.35
CA ALA A 610 -12.15 -4.97 11.99
C ALA A 610 -11.54 -6.31 12.45
N SER A 611 -10.75 -6.94 11.60
CA SER A 611 -9.84 -8.05 11.95
C SER A 611 -8.40 -7.72 11.55
N GLY A 612 -7.44 -8.53 11.97
CA GLY A 612 -6.05 -8.37 11.57
C GLY A 612 -5.32 -9.71 11.41
N GLY A 613 -4.59 -9.84 10.31
CA GLY A 613 -3.94 -11.07 9.89
C GLY A 613 -2.55 -10.82 9.30
N SER A 614 -1.60 -11.74 9.53
CA SER A 614 -0.28 -11.61 8.88
C SER A 614 -0.20 -12.24 7.50
N ASP A 615 -1.11 -13.17 7.19
CA ASP A 615 -1.11 -13.97 5.96
C ASP A 615 0.24 -14.69 5.75
N THR A 616 0.85 -15.17 6.83
CA THR A 616 2.17 -15.79 6.73
C THR A 616 2.11 -17.19 6.15
N HIS A 617 3.02 -17.44 5.21
CA HIS A 617 3.21 -18.75 4.60
C HIS A 617 4.53 -19.41 5.01
N GLY A 618 5.47 -18.66 5.59
CA GLY A 618 6.84 -19.12 5.87
C GLY A 618 7.18 -19.34 7.35
N GLY A 619 6.27 -19.01 8.26
CA GLY A 619 6.49 -19.10 9.71
C GLY A 619 5.62 -18.11 10.50
N VAL A 620 5.72 -18.18 11.83
CA VAL A 620 4.95 -17.32 12.74
C VAL A 620 5.46 -15.88 12.70
N SER A 621 4.54 -14.91 12.54
CA SER A 621 4.79 -13.48 12.59
C SER A 621 4.02 -12.84 13.74
N ASN A 622 4.61 -11.82 14.37
CA ASN A 622 3.94 -10.91 15.28
C ASN A 622 3.82 -9.50 14.68
N GLY A 623 3.87 -9.41 13.34
CA GLY A 623 3.71 -8.14 12.62
C GLY A 623 2.28 -7.61 12.69
N CYS A 624 1.29 -8.49 12.71
CA CYS A 624 -0.13 -8.17 12.81
C CYS A 624 -0.75 -8.96 13.97
N VAL A 625 -0.87 -8.32 15.12
CA VAL A 625 -1.36 -8.93 16.36
C VAL A 625 -2.74 -8.38 16.67
N SER A 626 -3.58 -9.16 17.33
CA SER A 626 -4.82 -8.73 17.97
C SER A 626 -4.80 -9.07 19.45
N THR A 627 -5.46 -8.25 20.27
CA THR A 627 -5.53 -8.43 21.72
C THR A 627 -6.92 -8.88 22.13
N PHE A 628 -7.04 -10.14 22.59
CA PHE A 628 -8.29 -10.77 23.02
C PHE A 628 -8.34 -10.85 24.55
N TYR A 629 -9.46 -10.43 25.14
CA TYR A 629 -9.68 -10.56 26.58
C TYR A 629 -10.52 -11.80 26.87
N SER A 630 -9.91 -12.82 27.48
CA SER A 630 -10.61 -14.08 27.77
C SER A 630 -10.24 -14.63 29.15
N ARG A 631 -11.15 -15.40 29.75
CA ARG A 631 -10.91 -16.15 31.00
C ARG A 631 -10.15 -17.45 30.75
N GLU A 632 -10.25 -17.99 29.54
CA GLU A 632 -9.71 -19.30 29.15
C GLU A 632 -8.73 -19.17 27.98
N LYS A 633 -7.64 -19.94 28.00
CA LYS A 633 -6.70 -20.07 26.87
C LYS A 633 -7.14 -21.27 26.04
N SER A 634 -8.06 -21.05 25.11
CA SER A 634 -8.51 -22.08 24.18
C SER A 634 -8.94 -21.49 22.84
N GLY A 635 -8.72 -22.23 21.75
CA GLY A 635 -9.16 -21.86 20.41
C GLY A 635 -10.65 -21.52 20.36
N ARG A 636 -11.45 -22.26 21.14
CA ARG A 636 -12.88 -21.98 21.27
C ARG A 636 -13.18 -20.64 21.96
N ALA A 637 -12.53 -20.36 23.08
CA ALA A 637 -12.72 -19.09 23.78
C ALA A 637 -12.27 -17.90 22.92
N PHE A 638 -11.17 -18.05 22.16
CA PHE A 638 -10.72 -17.04 21.22
C PHE A 638 -11.71 -16.83 20.06
N PHE A 639 -12.28 -17.91 19.51
CA PHE A 639 -13.36 -17.82 18.54
C PHE A 639 -14.57 -17.05 19.09
N ASP A 640 -14.97 -17.33 20.33
CA ASP A 640 -16.13 -16.67 20.95
C ASP A 640 -15.87 -15.17 21.20
N VAL A 641 -14.64 -14.77 21.58
CA VAL A 641 -14.23 -13.35 21.66
C VAL A 641 -14.25 -12.69 20.30
N MET A 642 -13.72 -13.36 19.27
CA MET A 642 -13.75 -12.82 17.91
C MET A 642 -15.19 -12.60 17.47
N ARG A 643 -16.08 -13.57 17.71
CA ARG A 643 -17.51 -13.54 17.35
C ARG A 643 -18.31 -12.43 18.03
N SER A 644 -17.94 -12.01 19.24
CA SER A 644 -18.58 -10.85 19.90
C SER A 644 -18.00 -9.52 19.42
N ALA A 645 -16.89 -9.54 18.68
CA ALA A 645 -16.10 -8.38 18.27
C ALA A 645 -15.60 -7.52 19.46
N ASP A 646 -15.59 -8.06 20.67
CA ASP A 646 -15.12 -7.41 21.89
C ASP A 646 -13.60 -7.58 22.04
N TYR A 647 -12.87 -7.03 21.08
CA TYR A 647 -11.41 -7.08 21.03
C TYR A 647 -10.84 -5.91 20.21
N ALA A 648 -9.52 -5.72 20.33
CA ALA A 648 -8.77 -4.74 19.54
C ALA A 648 -7.90 -5.44 18.48
N VAL A 649 -7.89 -4.88 17.27
CA VAL A 649 -6.91 -5.24 16.23
C VAL A 649 -5.69 -4.34 16.42
N GLY A 650 -4.52 -4.94 16.61
CA GLY A 650 -3.25 -4.24 16.79
C GLY A 650 -2.55 -4.54 18.10
N ALA A 651 -1.45 -3.82 18.32
CA ALA A 651 -0.49 -4.07 19.41
C ALA A 651 -0.95 -3.55 20.78
N PHE A 652 -1.92 -2.64 20.85
CA PHE A 652 -2.54 -2.19 22.10
C PHE A 652 -3.87 -2.91 22.33
N GLY A 653 -4.10 -3.28 23.58
CA GLY A 653 -5.42 -3.62 24.08
C GLY A 653 -6.29 -2.38 24.23
N ILE A 654 -7.53 -2.47 23.76
CA ILE A 654 -8.57 -1.46 23.94
C ILE A 654 -9.76 -2.16 24.57
N GLN A 655 -10.29 -1.61 25.65
CA GLN A 655 -11.50 -2.03 26.32
C GLN A 655 -12.43 -0.83 26.34
N MET A 656 -13.63 -0.94 25.78
CA MET A 656 -14.53 0.19 25.61
C MET A 656 -15.97 -0.25 25.84
N MET A 657 -16.75 0.59 26.50
CA MET A 657 -18.11 0.26 26.91
C MET A 657 -19.00 1.49 26.95
N ILE A 658 -20.25 1.36 26.50
CA ILE A 658 -21.31 2.38 26.65
C ILE A 658 -22.43 1.81 27.50
N ASP A 659 -22.71 2.41 28.66
CA ASP A 659 -23.83 2.01 29.54
C ASP A 659 -23.87 0.47 29.81
N GLY A 660 -22.71 -0.14 30.04
CA GLY A 660 -22.61 -1.59 30.29
C GLY A 660 -22.56 -2.48 29.04
N HIS A 661 -22.57 -1.90 27.83
CA HIS A 661 -22.49 -2.62 26.55
C HIS A 661 -21.07 -2.49 25.96
N PRO A 662 -20.32 -3.59 25.82
CA PRO A 662 -18.92 -3.58 25.39
C PRO A 662 -18.76 -3.31 23.89
N MET A 663 -17.52 -3.18 23.42
CA MET A 663 -17.16 -3.18 21.99
C MET A 663 -17.86 -4.31 21.22
N GLY A 664 -18.22 -4.03 19.97
CA GLY A 664 -18.95 -4.96 19.12
C GLY A 664 -20.47 -4.97 19.35
N SER A 665 -20.98 -4.29 20.38
CA SER A 665 -22.40 -4.21 20.68
C SER A 665 -23.15 -3.20 19.82
N GLU A 666 -24.46 -3.41 19.70
CA GLU A 666 -25.44 -2.47 19.18
C GLU A 666 -26.44 -2.12 20.28
N LEU A 667 -26.77 -0.84 20.43
CA LEU A 667 -27.78 -0.38 21.38
C LEU A 667 -28.47 0.89 20.86
N ALA A 668 -29.65 1.20 21.40
CA ALA A 668 -30.34 2.45 21.05
C ALA A 668 -29.83 3.61 21.91
N TYR A 669 -29.52 4.74 21.27
CA TYR A 669 -29.11 5.97 21.97
C TYR A 669 -30.12 6.43 23.04
N ARG A 670 -29.61 6.88 24.19
CA ARG A 670 -30.36 7.58 25.24
C ARG A 670 -29.53 8.73 25.80
N ASP A 671 -30.21 9.82 26.17
CA ASP A 671 -29.55 10.95 26.83
C ASP A 671 -28.94 10.51 28.17
N GLY A 672 -27.75 11.02 28.47
CA GLY A 672 -27.01 10.72 29.70
C GLY A 672 -26.15 9.45 29.65
N MET A 673 -26.10 8.76 28.51
CA MET A 673 -25.18 7.65 28.27
C MET A 673 -23.71 8.09 28.42
N ARG A 674 -22.87 7.18 28.91
CA ARG A 674 -21.43 7.43 29.08
C ARG A 674 -20.61 6.35 28.40
N LEU A 675 -19.56 6.78 27.71
CA LEU A 675 -18.52 5.94 27.16
C LEU A 675 -17.40 5.85 28.18
N THR A 676 -17.00 4.65 28.59
CA THR A 676 -15.78 4.42 29.36
C THR A 676 -14.82 3.56 28.56
N LEU A 677 -13.55 3.93 28.61
CA LEU A 677 -12.51 3.32 27.81
C LEU A 677 -11.23 3.16 28.62
N ARG A 678 -10.59 2.00 28.49
CA ARG A 678 -9.24 1.71 28.94
C ARG A 678 -8.40 1.29 27.75
N VAL A 679 -7.23 1.89 27.58
CA VAL A 679 -6.19 1.48 26.61
C VAL A 679 -4.99 1.01 27.39
N GLY A 680 -4.41 -0.13 27.01
CA GLY A 680 -3.25 -0.68 27.71
C GLY A 680 -2.80 -1.98 27.10
N ASP A 681 -2.18 -2.84 27.93
CA ASP A 681 -1.81 -4.20 27.57
C ASP A 681 -1.03 -4.27 26.23
N LEU A 682 -0.03 -3.40 26.12
CA LEU A 682 0.81 -3.29 24.93
C LEU A 682 1.59 -4.60 24.73
N HIS A 683 1.45 -5.21 23.55
CA HIS A 683 2.22 -6.37 23.15
C HIS A 683 3.72 -6.02 23.13
N ALA A 684 4.46 -6.50 24.12
CA ALA A 684 5.84 -6.09 24.39
C ALA A 684 6.79 -6.16 23.17
N PRO A 685 6.72 -7.18 22.29
CA PRO A 685 7.53 -7.22 21.07
C PRO A 685 7.30 -6.08 20.07
N ALA A 686 6.18 -5.35 20.18
CA ALA A 686 5.88 -4.16 19.37
C ALA A 686 6.33 -2.85 20.01
N VAL A 687 6.83 -2.88 21.26
CA VAL A 687 7.31 -1.70 22.01
C VAL A 687 8.51 -1.06 21.33
N ARG A 688 8.52 0.27 21.33
CA ARG A 688 9.64 1.09 20.88
C ARG A 688 9.99 2.08 21.96
N GLU A 689 11.29 2.27 22.18
CA GLU A 689 11.77 3.30 23.10
C GLU A 689 11.39 4.69 22.59
N ASN A 690 11.12 5.62 23.50
CA ASN A 690 10.88 7.04 23.21
C ASN A 690 9.79 7.29 22.13
N THR A 691 8.68 6.56 22.21
CA THR A 691 7.56 6.71 21.28
C THR A 691 6.41 7.48 21.93
N ALA A 692 5.89 8.47 21.23
CA ALA A 692 4.64 9.15 21.54
C ALA A 692 3.49 8.48 20.78
N TYR A 693 2.46 8.13 21.53
CA TYR A 693 1.21 7.60 21.00
C TYR A 693 0.09 8.61 21.18
N GLU A 694 -0.91 8.55 20.32
CA GLU A 694 -2.14 9.33 20.46
C GLU A 694 -3.33 8.39 20.54
N LEU A 695 -4.14 8.53 21.60
CA LEU A 695 -5.44 7.92 21.70
C LEU A 695 -6.45 8.82 20.98
N ARG A 696 -7.19 8.26 20.03
CA ARG A 696 -8.27 8.95 19.34
C ARG A 696 -9.59 8.21 19.51
N VAL A 697 -10.67 8.96 19.67
CA VAL A 697 -12.04 8.45 19.63
C VAL A 697 -12.79 9.10 18.47
N TYR A 698 -13.43 8.28 17.64
CA TYR A 698 -14.17 8.70 16.45
C TYR A 698 -15.64 8.34 16.54
N THR A 699 -16.46 9.19 15.92
CA THR A 699 -17.88 8.96 15.63
C THR A 699 -18.11 9.03 14.12
N ASP A 700 -19.36 8.89 13.68
CA ASP A 700 -19.78 9.15 12.30
C ASP A 700 -19.65 10.64 11.89
N GLN A 701 -19.46 11.54 12.85
CA GLN A 701 -19.29 12.98 12.61
C GLN A 701 -17.83 13.44 12.69
N GLY A 702 -16.89 12.50 12.88
CA GLY A 702 -15.45 12.79 12.89
C GLY A 702 -14.78 12.52 14.24
N LEU A 703 -13.68 13.22 14.49
CA LEU A 703 -12.88 13.05 15.70
C LEU A 703 -13.60 13.67 16.91
N ALA A 704 -13.85 12.86 17.92
CA ALA A 704 -14.49 13.26 19.17
C ALA A 704 -13.49 13.61 20.28
N TYR A 705 -12.38 12.88 20.37
CA TYR A 705 -11.34 13.10 21.36
C TYR A 705 -9.97 12.71 20.79
N ALA A 706 -8.93 13.46 21.16
CA ALA A 706 -7.53 13.09 20.93
C ALA A 706 -6.67 13.51 22.13
N SER A 707 -5.77 12.64 22.57
CA SER A 707 -4.76 12.99 23.58
C SER A 707 -3.52 12.11 23.44
N THR A 708 -2.36 12.71 23.70
CA THR A 708 -1.05 12.08 23.55
C THR A 708 -0.58 11.44 24.86
N PHE A 709 0.11 10.31 24.78
CA PHE A 709 0.69 9.57 25.92
C PHE A 709 1.90 8.74 25.46
N ASN A 710 2.72 8.24 26.39
CA ASN A 710 3.95 7.50 26.06
C ASN A 710 3.81 5.96 26.05
N GLY A 711 2.61 5.44 26.34
CA GLY A 711 2.30 4.01 26.28
C GLY A 711 2.85 3.14 27.41
N ARG A 712 3.46 3.72 28.45
CA ARG A 712 4.05 2.97 29.57
C ARG A 712 3.00 2.48 30.57
N GLU A 713 1.99 3.29 30.81
CA GLU A 713 0.91 3.00 31.75
C GLU A 713 -0.43 2.81 31.02
N PRO A 714 -1.38 2.04 31.60
CA PRO A 714 -2.74 1.99 31.10
C PRO A 714 -3.43 3.36 31.17
N GLN A 715 -4.14 3.71 30.12
CA GLN A 715 -4.86 4.97 29.96
C GLN A 715 -6.36 4.76 30.18
N TYR A 716 -7.02 5.75 30.78
CA TYR A 716 -8.45 5.69 31.11
C TYR A 716 -9.14 6.96 30.66
N LEU A 717 -10.20 6.85 29.87
CA LEU A 717 -10.97 7.96 29.33
C LEU A 717 -12.47 7.73 29.54
N SER A 718 -13.21 8.81 29.81
CA SER A 718 -14.67 8.78 29.84
C SER A 718 -15.25 9.97 29.10
N LEU A 719 -16.25 9.74 28.24
CA LEU A 719 -16.92 10.78 27.44
C LEU A 719 -18.45 10.71 27.65
N GLU A 720 -19.12 11.87 27.63
CA GLU A 720 -20.57 11.92 27.46
C GLU A 720 -20.94 11.49 26.04
N VAL A 721 -21.87 10.53 25.91
CA VAL A 721 -22.30 10.02 24.62
C VAL A 721 -23.37 10.94 24.01
N LYS A 722 -23.18 11.27 22.74
CA LYS A 722 -24.13 12.02 21.92
C LYS A 722 -24.87 11.10 20.96
N LYS A 723 -25.95 11.60 20.39
CA LYS A 723 -26.69 10.89 19.34
C LYS A 723 -25.83 10.79 18.07
N ARG A 724 -25.15 9.66 17.93
CA ARG A 724 -24.24 9.30 16.84
C ARG A 724 -24.60 7.92 16.30
N ALA A 725 -24.03 7.52 15.17
CA ALA A 725 -24.24 6.18 14.63
C ALA A 725 -23.34 5.15 15.32
N PHE A 726 -22.10 5.51 15.66
CA PHE A 726 -21.17 4.65 16.39
C PHE A 726 -20.13 5.45 17.17
N TYR A 727 -19.43 4.75 18.06
CA TYR A 727 -18.16 5.16 18.66
C TYR A 727 -17.11 4.09 18.39
N ARG A 728 -15.88 4.50 18.06
CA ARG A 728 -14.71 3.62 17.96
C ARG A 728 -13.47 4.34 18.48
N ALA A 729 -12.45 3.59 18.89
CA ALA A 729 -11.19 4.14 19.36
C ALA A 729 -10.00 3.56 18.60
N GLU A 730 -8.92 4.35 18.50
CA GLU A 730 -7.66 3.92 17.90
C GLU A 730 -6.46 4.50 18.66
N VAL A 731 -5.31 3.83 18.52
CA VAL A 731 -4.02 4.29 19.03
C VAL A 731 -3.09 4.49 17.84
N VAL A 732 -2.46 5.66 17.75
CA VAL A 732 -1.57 6.05 16.64
C VAL A 732 -0.16 6.28 17.16
N ASP A 733 0.87 5.76 16.46
CA ASP A 733 2.29 6.06 16.71
C ASP A 733 2.65 7.38 16.01
N LEU A 734 2.74 8.47 16.79
CA LEU A 734 3.08 9.80 16.26
C LEU A 734 4.56 9.91 15.88
N THR A 735 5.45 9.21 16.59
CA THR A 735 6.90 9.32 16.42
C THR A 735 7.38 8.68 15.11
N HIS A 736 6.76 7.59 14.68
CA HIS A 736 7.23 6.82 13.53
C HIS A 736 6.26 6.87 12.35
N GLY A 737 5.73 8.04 12.01
CA GLY A 737 4.99 8.24 10.75
C GLY A 737 3.48 8.07 10.83
N GLY A 738 2.88 8.13 12.02
CA GLY A 738 1.41 8.19 12.18
C GLY A 738 0.69 6.86 11.92
N PHE A 739 1.34 5.73 12.17
CA PHE A 739 0.73 4.41 11.93
C PHE A 739 -0.29 4.06 13.02
N ARG A 740 -1.44 3.48 12.64
CA ARG A 740 -2.40 2.95 13.62
C ARG A 740 -1.83 1.71 14.27
N MET A 741 -1.46 1.82 15.53
CA MET A 741 -0.95 0.72 16.35
C MET A 741 -2.06 -0.19 16.85
N ALA A 742 -3.28 0.35 17.04
CA ALA A 742 -4.45 -0.43 17.38
C ALA A 742 -5.75 0.26 16.96
N VAL A 743 -6.79 -0.55 16.73
CA VAL A 743 -8.16 -0.14 16.41
C VAL A 743 -9.11 -1.02 17.22
N GLY A 744 -10.00 -0.39 17.97
CA GLY A 744 -11.11 -1.04 18.67
C GLY A 744 -12.33 -1.15 17.77
N ASN A 745 -13.06 -2.26 17.88
CA ASN A 745 -14.30 -2.43 17.15
C ASN A 745 -15.38 -1.43 17.61
N PRO A 746 -16.30 -1.00 16.72
CA PRO A 746 -17.28 0.02 17.06
C PRO A 746 -18.32 -0.49 18.07
N ILE A 747 -18.92 0.46 18.79
CA ILE A 747 -20.22 0.29 19.46
C ILE A 747 -21.23 1.13 18.66
N TRP A 748 -22.26 0.50 18.12
CA TRP A 748 -23.27 1.18 17.30
C TRP A 748 -24.46 1.64 18.13
N LEU A 749 -24.94 2.85 17.86
CA LEU A 749 -26.01 3.53 18.59
C LEU A 749 -27.31 3.68 17.78
N ASP A 750 -27.35 3.07 16.61
CA ASP A 750 -28.45 3.14 15.63
C ASP A 750 -29.33 1.89 15.62
N ALA A 751 -29.27 1.06 16.67
CA ALA A 751 -30.08 -0.15 16.79
C ALA A 751 -31.55 0.17 16.48
N LYS A 752 -32.08 -0.47 15.42
CA LYS A 752 -33.48 -0.35 15.05
C LYS A 752 -34.29 -0.77 16.26
N LYS A 753 -35.25 0.06 16.68
CA LYS A 753 -36.28 -0.39 17.62
C LYS A 753 -36.86 -1.68 17.06
N ASP A 754 -36.69 -2.77 17.79
CA ASP A 754 -37.45 -3.99 17.57
C ASP A 754 -38.94 -3.60 17.52
N GLU A 755 -39.57 -3.74 16.35
CA GLU A 755 -41.01 -3.50 16.17
C GLU A 755 -41.88 -4.57 16.85
N THR A 756 -41.32 -5.36 17.78
CA THR A 756 -42.06 -6.38 18.55
C THR A 756 -42.82 -5.83 19.76
N GLU A 757 -42.68 -4.54 20.12
CA GLU A 757 -43.52 -3.91 21.16
C GLU A 757 -44.75 -3.13 20.62
N ALA A 758 -45.00 -3.14 19.31
CA ALA A 758 -46.22 -2.54 18.73
C ALA A 758 -47.37 -3.54 18.48
N GLN A 759 -47.20 -4.81 18.87
CA GLN A 759 -48.27 -5.83 18.84
C GLN A 759 -48.20 -6.72 20.08
N ASN A 760 -48.59 -6.18 21.24
CA ASN A 760 -49.34 -6.90 22.29
C ASN A 760 -49.96 -5.91 23.28
#